data_AF-A0AAP2Z7A4-F1
#
_entry.id   AF-A0AAP2Z7A4-F1
#
_cell.length_a   1.000
_cell.length_b   1.000
_cell.length_c   1.000
_cell.angle_alpha   90.00
_cell.angle_beta   90.00
_cell.angle_gamma   90.00
#
_symmetry.space_group_name_H-M   'P 1'
#
loop_
_entity.id
_entity.type
_entity.pdbx_description
1 polymer ?
#
loop_
_entity_poly.entity_id
_entity_poly.type
_entity_poly.pdbx_seq_one_letter_code
_entity_poly.pdbx_strand_id
1 'polypeptide(L)'
;MNRNWPHWNRLAPQTRSTDIETGLRAKVHDPLWLLSRQWQLAEFRGADAGTPVDVTVETERDPITSIHLHGDGEAGAAESVPYDGGPLEPLIEREAVLTAENAPSGRLAAEAGGQFRRLLASMSYGEFDVDDFPAEFHLEAPDEAMESADRRYFRVMDGRALDGRAIYLALAEACPNLAAVTDDSVDADPWQGVITEELPLPTGKSADGNFEAAALAYARWYRSLYDEPNRETGTAWRPTRLEYDATVMTGAGDTAGAFEVSAYQGGRLDRDDFVPSSSPATSMEAGDSSSPQAGSEAGDSGATDIETTTAVDAGWPTQVNFPGMPNRRWWEFADASLAFTDLSADGVGLATVMILDYAVEFGADWFQVPIEVPVGSYVRVTDCTVTDTFGIELSAGPIEDEWRCFRASLPGHDEPGLLVPPTLGSVDSGDPVEEVVFGRDEMANLVFGLERVVEGPAGAPVDRTEFLVPGLEVATVHMADDPDREYVTFENPGEDSLDIDGHFVRAVFADEATAGGDTGNDSSVSETTTAVYTFDDTCIEPGGSVTLFTGTAPTTGDLGAGLSAPVWRDADALDVYALETDDETSTATDHGDLGPVDGRLVTRKLLQSPDADGAYRLATAVPPYWFPFTMDYDPANPPTLQDPDATYRLRQALLLDADTLDAPLSEIPRPLGKILNPEPSTMPAWDDDDESFDPDADPFWLYEEEVTRSGVAVTRGYHLARWSDGTQFLWSGRRATNGGGELASGLRFDVLEEPE
;
A
#
# COMPACT_ATOMS: atom_id res chain seq x y z
N MET A 1 -43.46 -47.04 13.36
CA MET A 1 -42.77 -46.97 14.66
C MET A 1 -42.03 -48.29 14.89
N ASN A 2 -40.73 -48.32 14.60
CA ASN A 2 -39.79 -49.27 15.18
C ASN A 2 -38.55 -48.43 15.53
N ARG A 3 -38.47 -47.98 16.79
CA ARG A 3 -37.30 -47.29 17.32
C ARG A 3 -36.25 -48.37 17.62
N ASN A 4 -35.20 -48.47 16.81
CA ASN A 4 -33.99 -49.17 17.21
C ASN A 4 -33.27 -48.29 18.24
N TRP A 5 -33.21 -48.76 19.49
CA TRP A 5 -32.33 -48.16 20.49
C TRP A 5 -30.95 -48.82 20.36
N PRO A 6 -29.85 -48.04 20.25
CA PRO A 6 -28.52 -48.60 20.33
C PRO A 6 -28.30 -49.20 21.72
N HIS A 7 -28.04 -50.50 21.79
CA HIS A 7 -27.63 -51.16 23.03
C HIS A 7 -26.11 -51.08 23.15
N TRP A 8 -25.63 -50.29 24.12
CA TRP A 8 -24.23 -50.23 24.48
C TRP A 8 -23.92 -51.35 25.48
N ASN A 9 -23.22 -52.40 25.03
CA ASN A 9 -22.69 -53.42 25.93
C ASN A 9 -21.35 -52.94 26.49
N ARG A 10 -21.33 -52.49 27.74
CA ARG A 10 -20.07 -52.22 28.45
C ARG A 10 -19.39 -53.55 28.75
N LEU A 11 -18.31 -53.85 28.03
CA LEU A 11 -17.40 -54.93 28.37
C LEU A 11 -16.60 -54.50 29.61
N ALA A 12 -17.07 -54.88 30.79
CA ALA A 12 -16.29 -54.76 32.02
C ALA A 12 -15.54 -56.07 32.26
N PRO A 13 -14.20 -56.08 32.36
CA PRO A 13 -13.46 -57.28 32.69
C PRO A 13 -13.86 -57.75 34.08
N GLN A 14 -14.55 -58.89 34.17
CA GLN A 14 -14.79 -59.57 35.44
C GLN A 14 -13.55 -60.40 35.78
N THR A 15 -12.79 -59.94 36.77
CA THR A 15 -11.69 -60.73 37.34
C THR A 15 -12.26 -61.99 37.98
N ARG A 16 -11.94 -63.15 37.40
CA ARG A 16 -12.33 -64.47 37.94
C ARG A 16 -11.64 -64.81 39.26
N SER A 17 -10.61 -64.04 39.63
CA SER A 17 -9.84 -64.17 40.86
C SER A 17 -9.42 -62.79 41.34
N THR A 18 -9.51 -62.54 42.65
CA THR A 18 -8.95 -61.35 43.31
C THR A 18 -7.46 -61.53 43.65
N ASP A 19 -6.90 -62.71 43.40
CA ASP A 19 -5.49 -63.00 43.59
C ASP A 19 -4.66 -62.47 42.41
N ILE A 20 -4.05 -61.30 42.61
CA ILE A 20 -3.14 -60.67 41.66
C ILE A 20 -1.81 -61.43 41.52
N GLU A 21 -1.47 -62.31 42.46
CA GLU A 21 -0.19 -63.03 42.46
C GLU A 21 -0.06 -63.92 41.21
N THR A 22 -1.16 -64.53 40.77
CA THR A 22 -1.17 -65.37 39.56
C THR A 22 -0.92 -64.56 38.27
N GLY A 23 -1.51 -63.35 38.16
CA GLY A 23 -1.29 -62.45 37.03
C GLY A 23 0.10 -61.82 37.04
N LEU A 24 0.58 -61.40 38.22
CA LEU A 24 1.92 -60.83 38.41
C LEU A 24 3.05 -61.84 38.19
N ARG A 25 2.80 -63.14 38.41
CA ARG A 25 3.80 -64.18 38.19
C ARG A 25 4.15 -64.43 36.72
N ALA A 26 3.33 -63.93 35.76
CA ALA A 26 3.54 -64.07 34.32
C ALA A 26 4.05 -65.48 33.91
N LYS A 27 3.41 -66.53 34.44
CA LYS A 27 3.92 -67.90 34.30
C LYS A 27 3.87 -68.34 32.84
N VAL A 28 5.04 -68.61 32.27
CA VAL A 28 5.17 -69.20 30.94
C VAL A 28 4.77 -70.67 31.03
N HIS A 29 3.54 -70.96 30.60
CA HIS A 29 2.98 -72.32 30.65
C HIS A 29 3.54 -73.24 29.56
N ASP A 30 3.90 -72.70 28.41
CA ASP A 30 4.53 -73.45 27.32
C ASP A 30 5.67 -72.63 26.70
N PRO A 31 6.89 -72.77 27.24
CA PRO A 31 8.07 -72.10 26.71
C PRO A 31 8.36 -72.54 25.27
N LEU A 32 8.08 -73.81 24.92
CA LEU A 32 8.35 -74.33 23.58
C LEU A 32 7.40 -73.75 22.55
N TRP A 33 6.13 -73.53 22.91
CA TRP A 33 5.18 -72.83 22.04
C TRP A 33 5.59 -71.38 21.81
N LEU A 34 5.99 -70.64 22.86
CA LEU A 34 6.51 -69.28 22.70
C LEU A 34 7.73 -69.27 21.79
N LEU A 35 8.76 -70.08 22.06
CA LEU A 35 9.94 -70.19 21.20
C LEU A 35 9.57 -70.60 19.77
N SER A 36 8.61 -71.51 19.58
CA SER A 36 8.14 -71.89 18.24
C SER A 36 7.42 -70.75 17.52
N ARG A 37 6.70 -69.88 18.24
CA ARG A 37 6.08 -68.67 17.69
C ARG A 37 7.12 -67.61 17.33
N GLN A 38 8.13 -67.40 18.17
CA GLN A 38 9.28 -66.54 17.86
C GLN A 38 10.02 -67.03 16.62
N TRP A 39 10.19 -68.35 16.47
CA TRP A 39 10.76 -68.95 15.26
C TRP A 39 9.87 -68.74 14.02
N GLN A 40 8.56 -68.93 14.14
CA GLN A 40 7.60 -68.71 13.03
C GLN A 40 7.57 -67.24 12.57
N LEU A 41 7.66 -66.30 13.51
CA LEU A 41 7.73 -64.86 13.24
C LEU A 41 9.15 -64.40 12.89
N ALA A 42 10.09 -65.34 12.76
CA ALA A 42 11.49 -65.09 12.43
C ALA A 42 12.26 -64.21 13.44
N GLU A 43 11.78 -64.03 14.67
CA GLU A 43 12.46 -63.26 15.74
C GLU A 43 13.86 -63.81 16.03
N PHE A 44 14.11 -65.12 15.87
CA PHE A 44 15.43 -65.72 16.05
C PHE A 44 16.44 -65.41 14.93
N ARG A 45 16.02 -64.78 13.84
CA ARG A 45 16.97 -64.28 12.84
C ARG A 45 17.77 -63.09 13.37
N GLY A 46 17.28 -62.45 14.44
CA GLY A 46 17.76 -61.16 14.88
C GLY A 46 17.32 -60.09 13.88
N ALA A 47 16.78 -58.99 14.40
CA ALA A 47 16.71 -57.75 13.66
C ALA A 47 17.76 -56.82 14.27
N ASP A 48 18.40 -56.00 13.45
CA ASP A 48 19.10 -54.84 13.99
C ASP A 48 18.06 -53.95 14.65
N ALA A 49 18.16 -53.83 15.97
CA ALA A 49 17.24 -53.06 16.80
C ALA A 49 17.97 -51.89 17.47
N GLY A 50 19.11 -51.48 16.91
CA GLY A 50 19.82 -50.28 17.33
C GLY A 50 18.89 -49.07 17.19
N THR A 51 18.76 -48.30 18.27
CA THR A 51 18.08 -47.00 18.21
C THR A 51 19.13 -45.90 18.31
N PRO A 52 18.95 -44.77 17.62
CA PRO A 52 19.89 -43.65 17.69
C PRO A 52 19.92 -43.12 19.13
N VAL A 53 21.12 -42.90 19.67
CA VAL A 53 21.36 -42.34 21.03
C VAL A 53 22.09 -41.01 20.99
N ASP A 54 22.84 -40.77 19.92
CA ASP A 54 23.59 -39.54 19.69
C ASP A 54 23.60 -39.27 18.18
N VAL A 55 23.42 -38.01 17.80
CA VAL A 55 23.49 -37.57 16.41
C VAL A 55 24.38 -36.36 16.35
N THR A 56 25.39 -36.40 15.48
CA THR A 56 26.22 -35.26 15.13
C THR A 56 25.84 -34.81 13.73
N VAL A 57 25.44 -33.55 13.57
CA VAL A 57 25.06 -32.97 12.29
C VAL A 57 26.04 -31.86 11.95
N GLU A 58 26.64 -31.93 10.77
CA GLU A 58 27.44 -30.85 10.21
C GLU A 58 26.56 -30.00 9.30
N THR A 59 26.59 -28.68 9.51
CA THR A 59 25.84 -27.71 8.72
C THR A 59 26.75 -26.65 8.15
N GLU A 60 26.47 -26.23 6.91
CA GLU A 60 27.02 -25.01 6.30
C GLU A 60 25.95 -23.93 6.30
N ARG A 61 26.35 -22.70 6.65
CA ARG A 61 25.44 -21.58 6.87
C ARG A 61 25.94 -20.37 6.08
N ASP A 62 25.13 -19.95 5.12
CA ASP A 62 25.38 -18.82 4.25
C ASP A 62 24.47 -17.66 4.71
N PRO A 63 24.99 -16.62 5.39
CA PRO A 63 24.17 -15.50 5.86
C PRO A 63 23.66 -14.69 4.66
N ILE A 64 22.54 -13.98 4.84
CA ILE A 64 22.12 -12.93 3.92
C ILE A 64 23.15 -11.80 3.98
N THR A 65 23.59 -11.34 2.82
CA THR A 65 24.68 -10.37 2.68
C THR A 65 24.23 -9.05 2.11
N SER A 66 23.33 -9.09 1.13
CA SER A 66 22.78 -7.91 0.49
C SER A 66 21.37 -8.15 -0.01
N ILE A 67 20.68 -7.04 -0.27
CA ILE A 67 19.37 -7.01 -0.89
C ILE A 67 19.39 -6.05 -2.06
N HIS A 68 18.70 -6.40 -3.13
CA HIS A 68 18.48 -5.55 -4.29
C HIS A 68 16.98 -5.35 -4.46
N LEU A 69 16.54 -4.10 -4.58
CA LEU A 69 15.13 -3.73 -4.76
C LEU A 69 14.91 -3.37 -6.22
N HIS A 70 13.85 -3.90 -6.83
CA HIS A 70 13.61 -3.85 -8.28
C HIS A 70 12.46 -2.91 -8.70
N GLY A 71 12.06 -1.97 -7.83
CA GLY A 71 10.91 -1.10 -8.04
C GLY A 71 11.19 0.16 -8.87
N ASP A 72 12.44 0.52 -9.06
CA ASP A 72 12.81 1.67 -9.91
C ASP A 72 12.55 1.35 -11.40
N GLY A 73 12.03 2.33 -12.14
CA GLY A 73 11.57 2.15 -13.53
C GLY A 73 12.70 1.97 -14.55
N GLU A 74 13.93 2.37 -14.22
CA GLU A 74 15.11 2.06 -15.02
C GLU A 74 15.68 0.70 -14.60
N ALA A 75 15.78 -0.22 -15.57
CA ALA A 75 16.49 -1.48 -15.40
C ALA A 75 17.98 -1.23 -15.10
N GLY A 76 18.34 -1.08 -13.82
CA GLY A 76 19.72 -1.19 -13.34
C GLY A 76 20.34 0.00 -12.60
N ALA A 77 19.57 0.91 -11.98
CA ALA A 77 20.15 2.05 -11.25
C ALA A 77 20.47 1.78 -9.76
N ALA A 78 19.68 0.95 -9.06
CA ALA A 78 19.93 0.67 -7.65
C ALA A 78 21.02 -0.42 -7.48
N GLU A 79 22.12 -0.11 -6.80
CA GLU A 79 23.10 -1.14 -6.45
C GLU A 79 22.53 -2.05 -5.35
N SER A 80 22.94 -3.32 -5.33
CA SER A 80 22.61 -4.19 -4.19
C SER A 80 23.20 -3.60 -2.90
N VAL A 81 22.35 -3.42 -1.90
CA VAL A 81 22.67 -2.76 -0.64
C VAL A 81 23.06 -3.80 0.42
N PRO A 82 24.11 -3.55 1.22
CA PRO A 82 24.43 -4.41 2.35
C PRO A 82 23.23 -4.62 3.27
N TYR A 83 23.03 -5.86 3.70
CA TYR A 83 21.99 -6.21 4.65
C TYR A 83 22.55 -6.16 6.08
N ASP A 84 22.20 -5.10 6.81
CA ASP A 84 22.70 -4.83 8.17
C ASP A 84 21.88 -5.52 9.29
N GLY A 85 20.92 -6.38 8.92
CA GLY A 85 20.03 -7.07 9.85
C GLY A 85 18.63 -6.45 9.92
N GLY A 86 17.82 -6.95 10.87
CA GLY A 86 16.42 -6.55 11.03
C GLY A 86 15.43 -7.49 10.32
N PRO A 87 14.16 -7.11 10.21
CA PRO A 87 13.17 -7.79 9.37
C PRO A 87 13.24 -7.36 7.88
N LEU A 88 12.91 -8.25 6.96
CA LEU A 88 12.87 -7.94 5.52
C LEU A 88 11.64 -7.13 5.09
N GLU A 89 10.49 -7.29 5.76
CA GLU A 89 9.26 -6.60 5.33
C GLU A 89 9.41 -5.08 5.31
N PRO A 90 9.89 -4.39 6.37
CA PRO A 90 10.06 -2.95 6.31
C PRO A 90 11.09 -2.54 5.25
N LEU A 91 12.15 -3.32 5.02
CA LEU A 91 13.15 -3.03 3.99
C LEU A 91 12.58 -3.08 2.57
N ILE A 92 11.68 -4.03 2.30
CA ILE A 92 11.07 -4.25 0.98
C ILE A 92 9.86 -3.35 0.77
N GLU A 93 9.02 -3.19 1.80
CA GLU A 93 7.72 -2.52 1.67
C GLU A 93 7.78 -1.01 1.82
N ARG A 94 8.81 -0.48 2.49
CA ARG A 94 8.91 0.94 2.86
C ARG A 94 8.83 1.88 1.67
N GLU A 95 8.15 3.00 1.91
CA GLU A 95 8.02 4.11 0.99
C GLU A 95 8.56 5.39 1.61
N ALA A 96 8.85 6.38 0.77
CA ALA A 96 9.19 7.72 1.22
C ALA A 96 7.94 8.44 1.77
N VAL A 97 8.04 8.99 2.99
CA VAL A 97 6.96 9.66 3.74
C VAL A 97 7.33 11.09 4.14
N LEU A 98 8.61 11.40 4.37
CA LEU A 98 9.09 12.67 4.93
C LEU A 98 9.76 13.59 3.91
N THR A 99 9.57 13.36 2.61
CA THR A 99 10.20 14.16 1.55
C THR A 99 9.45 15.45 1.24
N ALA A 100 10.04 16.33 0.45
CA ALA A 100 9.36 17.56 0.02
C ALA A 100 8.18 17.26 -0.94
N GLU A 101 8.31 16.24 -1.78
CA GLU A 101 7.28 15.78 -2.70
C GLU A 101 6.19 14.96 -1.98
N ASN A 102 6.60 14.17 -0.97
CA ASN A 102 5.71 13.44 -0.09
C ASN A 102 5.56 14.18 1.24
N ALA A 103 4.83 15.29 1.22
CA ALA A 103 4.59 16.08 2.42
C ALA A 103 3.98 15.21 3.53
N PRO A 104 4.56 15.17 4.75
CA PRO A 104 3.91 14.53 5.87
C PRO A 104 2.60 15.24 6.19
N SER A 105 1.68 14.50 6.80
CA SER A 105 0.40 15.04 7.24
C SER A 105 0.55 16.26 8.15
N GLY A 106 -0.40 17.19 8.08
CA GLY A 106 -0.43 18.40 8.91
C GLY A 106 -0.45 18.09 10.42
N ARG A 107 -0.93 16.90 10.82
CA ARG A 107 -0.81 16.44 12.20
C ARG A 107 0.62 16.11 12.57
N LEU A 108 1.32 15.33 11.76
CA LEU A 108 2.71 14.99 12.01
C LEU A 108 3.59 16.26 12.00
N ALA A 109 3.37 17.17 11.05
CA ALA A 109 4.05 18.46 10.98
C ALA A 109 3.90 19.25 12.29
N ALA A 110 2.68 19.37 12.82
CA ALA A 110 2.42 20.06 14.08
C ALA A 110 3.09 19.40 15.29
N GLU A 111 3.02 18.06 15.37
CA GLU A 111 3.62 17.28 16.46
C GLU A 111 5.15 17.41 16.45
N ALA A 112 5.76 17.35 15.26
CA ALA A 112 7.18 17.53 15.04
C ALA A 112 7.63 18.96 15.41
N GLY A 113 6.88 20.00 15.01
CA GLY A 113 7.16 21.37 15.41
C GLY A 113 7.08 21.58 16.94
N GLY A 114 6.10 20.93 17.59
CA GLY A 114 6.02 20.85 19.04
C GLY A 114 7.23 20.15 19.68
N GLN A 115 7.72 19.07 19.07
CA GLN A 115 8.90 18.35 19.54
C GLN A 115 10.18 19.19 19.42
N PHE A 116 10.35 19.96 18.34
CA PHE A 116 11.45 20.90 18.20
C PHE A 116 11.48 21.92 19.35
N ARG A 117 10.33 22.55 19.66
CA ARG A 117 10.20 23.47 20.80
C ARG A 117 10.56 22.81 22.14
N ARG A 118 10.12 21.57 22.36
CA ARG A 118 10.48 20.80 23.58
C ARG A 118 11.98 20.56 23.67
N LEU A 119 12.64 20.23 22.56
CA LEU A 119 14.08 20.01 22.51
C LEU A 119 14.86 21.29 22.81
N LEU A 120 14.48 22.42 22.22
CA LEU A 120 15.08 23.74 22.53
C LEU A 120 15.00 24.08 24.03
N ALA A 121 13.85 23.83 24.66
CA ALA A 121 13.68 24.05 26.09
C ALA A 121 14.53 23.07 26.92
N SER A 122 14.52 21.78 26.58
CA SER A 122 15.25 20.74 27.30
C SER A 122 16.78 20.92 27.26
N MET A 123 17.30 21.44 26.16
CA MET A 123 18.73 21.71 25.95
C MET A 123 19.15 23.10 26.45
N SER A 124 18.26 23.80 27.18
CA SER A 124 18.53 25.12 27.76
C SER A 124 18.84 26.23 26.73
N TYR A 125 18.33 26.12 25.50
CA TYR A 125 18.38 27.21 24.51
C TYR A 125 17.32 28.29 24.81
N GLY A 126 16.11 27.86 25.16
CA GLY A 126 15.02 28.74 25.59
C GLY A 126 13.64 28.10 25.43
N GLU A 127 12.65 28.70 26.08
CA GLU A 127 11.23 28.41 25.83
C GLU A 127 10.69 29.49 24.90
N PHE A 128 10.13 29.07 23.76
CA PHE A 128 9.63 29.94 22.70
C PHE A 128 8.18 29.60 22.38
N ASP A 129 7.39 30.61 22.05
CA ASP A 129 6.09 30.45 21.43
C ASP A 129 6.18 30.32 19.90
N VAL A 130 5.07 30.00 19.24
CA VAL A 130 5.01 29.93 17.77
C VAL A 130 5.32 31.29 17.15
N ASP A 131 4.76 32.35 17.69
CA ASP A 131 4.97 33.74 17.26
C ASP A 131 6.44 34.21 17.37
N ASP A 132 7.28 33.49 18.12
CA ASP A 132 8.71 33.82 18.19
C ASP A 132 9.44 33.38 16.90
N PHE A 133 8.89 32.47 16.09
CA PHE A 133 9.48 32.01 14.84
C PHE A 133 8.94 32.78 13.62
N PRO A 134 9.74 32.91 12.53
CA PRO A 134 9.26 33.38 11.24
C PRO A 134 7.99 32.66 10.76
N ALA A 135 7.12 33.38 10.05
CA ALA A 135 5.83 32.87 9.58
C ALA A 135 5.95 31.65 8.65
N GLU A 136 7.05 31.53 7.91
CA GLU A 136 7.34 30.38 7.04
C GLU A 136 7.47 29.04 7.79
N PHE A 137 7.69 29.07 9.11
CA PHE A 137 7.72 27.88 9.96
C PHE A 137 6.41 27.65 10.70
N HIS A 138 5.37 28.45 10.44
CA HIS A 138 4.06 28.24 11.04
C HIS A 138 3.32 27.20 10.21
N LEU A 139 2.56 26.34 10.89
CA LEU A 139 1.67 25.42 10.19
C LEU A 139 0.53 26.22 9.57
N GLU A 140 0.41 26.14 8.25
CA GLU A 140 -0.70 26.75 7.50
C GLU A 140 -1.71 25.67 7.11
N ALA A 141 -3.00 26.03 7.13
CA ALA A 141 -4.04 25.20 6.56
C ALA A 141 -3.89 25.14 5.03
N PRO A 142 -3.89 23.95 4.40
CA PRO A 142 -3.84 23.87 2.95
C PRO A 142 -5.08 24.48 2.29
N ASP A 143 -4.89 25.06 1.11
CA ASP A 143 -5.94 25.69 0.29
C ASP A 143 -6.66 24.63 -0.55
N GLU A 144 -7.31 23.69 0.13
CA GLU A 144 -8.08 22.61 -0.49
C GLU A 144 -9.31 22.25 0.37
N ALA A 145 -10.32 21.63 -0.26
CA ALA A 145 -11.53 21.23 0.43
C ALA A 145 -11.28 20.10 1.45
N MET A 146 -11.75 20.28 2.68
CA MET A 146 -11.48 19.34 3.76
C MET A 146 -12.73 18.66 4.31
N GLU A 147 -12.58 17.39 4.68
CA GLU A 147 -13.58 16.69 5.47
C GLU A 147 -13.74 17.34 6.86
N SER A 148 -14.88 17.07 7.50
CA SER A 148 -15.25 17.66 8.79
C SER A 148 -14.20 17.47 9.90
N ALA A 149 -13.44 16.36 9.90
CA ALA A 149 -12.40 16.07 10.87
C ALA A 149 -11.16 16.97 10.67
N ASP A 150 -10.64 17.04 9.45
CA ASP A 150 -9.44 17.79 9.10
C ASP A 150 -9.64 19.29 9.25
N ARG A 151 -10.80 19.79 8.79
CA ARG A 151 -11.19 21.19 9.00
C ARG A 151 -11.21 21.61 10.46
N ARG A 152 -11.74 20.74 11.35
CA ARG A 152 -11.74 21.01 12.81
C ARG A 152 -10.33 21.04 13.38
N TYR A 153 -9.44 20.21 12.84
CA TYR A 153 -8.04 20.18 13.25
C TYR A 153 -7.33 21.48 12.85
N PHE A 154 -7.38 21.87 11.57
CA PHE A 154 -6.73 23.07 11.08
C PHE A 154 -7.32 24.36 11.67
N ARG A 155 -8.63 24.44 11.91
CA ARG A 155 -9.24 25.58 12.64
C ARG A 155 -8.60 25.85 14.00
N VAL A 156 -8.03 24.83 14.64
CA VAL A 156 -7.34 24.98 15.93
C VAL A 156 -5.84 25.26 15.74
N MET A 157 -5.21 24.59 14.78
CA MET A 157 -3.75 24.50 14.65
C MET A 157 -3.14 25.51 13.67
N ASP A 158 -3.90 25.99 12.69
CA ASP A 158 -3.49 26.99 11.71
C ASP A 158 -2.93 28.25 12.38
N GLY A 159 -1.68 28.59 12.06
CA GLY A 159 -0.89 29.66 12.68
C GLY A 159 -0.59 29.48 14.17
N ARG A 160 -0.98 28.35 14.79
CA ARG A 160 -0.81 28.08 16.24
C ARG A 160 0.11 26.91 16.55
N ALA A 161 0.63 26.25 15.54
CA ALA A 161 1.67 25.25 15.64
C ALA A 161 2.83 25.63 14.70
N LEU A 162 4.02 25.11 15.00
CA LEU A 162 5.10 25.15 14.03
C LEU A 162 4.96 23.97 13.08
N ASP A 163 5.29 24.18 11.82
CA ASP A 163 5.51 23.12 10.86
C ASP A 163 6.90 22.50 11.09
N GLY A 164 6.92 21.33 11.72
CA GLY A 164 8.16 20.58 11.96
C GLY A 164 8.84 20.08 10.68
N ARG A 165 8.09 19.85 9.59
CA ARG A 165 8.67 19.50 8.29
C ARG A 165 9.41 20.70 7.73
N ALA A 166 8.81 21.88 7.72
CA ALA A 166 9.47 23.12 7.29
C ALA A 166 10.76 23.36 8.09
N ILE A 167 10.73 23.15 9.42
CA ILE A 167 11.92 23.21 10.28
C ILE A 167 12.99 22.19 9.85
N TYR A 168 12.60 20.94 9.59
CA TYR A 168 13.55 19.90 9.19
C TYR A 168 14.19 20.20 7.83
N LEU A 169 13.39 20.63 6.84
CA LEU A 169 13.88 21.01 5.51
C LEU A 169 14.84 22.20 5.60
N ALA A 170 14.50 23.23 6.38
CA ALA A 170 15.39 24.36 6.62
C ALA A 170 16.70 23.94 7.30
N LEU A 171 16.66 22.99 8.25
CA LEU A 171 17.89 22.43 8.84
C LEU A 171 18.72 21.65 7.81
N ALA A 172 18.08 20.84 6.96
CA ALA A 172 18.75 20.06 5.93
C ALA A 172 19.40 20.96 4.86
N GLU A 173 18.75 22.06 4.49
CA GLU A 173 19.27 23.07 3.57
C GLU A 173 20.39 23.90 4.22
N ALA A 174 20.19 24.34 5.46
CA ALA A 174 21.18 25.12 6.19
C ALA A 174 22.45 24.32 6.52
N CYS A 175 22.36 22.99 6.67
CA CYS A 175 23.44 22.12 7.13
C CYS A 175 23.72 20.99 6.11
N PRO A 176 24.61 21.20 5.13
CA PRO A 176 24.87 20.21 4.07
C PRO A 176 25.31 18.83 4.56
N ASN A 177 25.96 18.75 5.72
CA ASN A 177 26.46 17.51 6.30
C ASN A 177 25.43 16.82 7.21
N LEU A 178 24.25 17.39 7.42
CA LEU A 178 23.26 16.88 8.38
C LEU A 178 22.88 15.43 8.08
N ALA A 179 22.68 15.10 6.79
CA ALA A 179 22.32 13.76 6.35
C ALA A 179 23.35 12.70 6.72
N ALA A 180 24.65 13.03 6.67
CA ALA A 180 25.73 12.11 7.00
C ALA A 180 25.87 11.87 8.52
N VAL A 181 25.48 12.83 9.36
CA VAL A 181 25.67 12.77 10.83
C VAL A 181 24.47 12.20 11.57
N THR A 182 23.31 12.21 10.93
CA THR A 182 22.13 11.48 11.39
C THR A 182 22.24 9.98 11.15
N ASP A 183 23.18 9.55 10.31
CA ASP A 183 23.62 8.17 10.20
C ASP A 183 24.78 7.97 11.19
N ASP A 184 24.62 7.11 12.19
CA ASP A 184 25.59 6.94 13.29
C ASP A 184 26.97 6.41 12.83
N SER A 185 27.13 6.16 11.54
CA SER A 185 28.32 5.59 10.89
C SER A 185 29.42 6.61 10.57
N VAL A 186 29.15 7.93 10.56
CA VAL A 186 30.11 8.96 10.12
C VAL A 186 30.46 9.96 11.22
N ASP A 187 31.76 10.04 11.57
CA ASP A 187 32.31 11.08 12.46
C ASP A 187 32.56 12.38 11.66
N ALA A 188 31.47 13.04 11.25
CA ALA A 188 31.49 14.33 10.58
C ALA A 188 30.91 15.44 11.48
N ASP A 189 31.41 16.68 11.31
CA ASP A 189 30.83 17.84 11.98
C ASP A 189 29.59 18.31 11.19
N PRO A 190 28.37 18.19 11.77
CA PRO A 190 27.14 18.57 11.08
C PRO A 190 27.06 20.07 10.81
N TRP A 191 27.84 20.89 11.55
CA TRP A 191 27.81 22.35 11.48
C TRP A 191 28.88 22.92 10.55
N GLN A 192 29.60 22.08 9.81
CA GLN A 192 30.57 22.54 8.83
C GLN A 192 29.87 23.04 7.57
N GLY A 193 30.13 24.30 7.19
CA GLY A 193 29.59 24.91 5.97
C GLY A 193 28.16 25.45 6.11
N VAL A 194 27.70 25.70 7.34
CA VAL A 194 26.33 26.13 7.63
C VAL A 194 25.97 27.46 6.97
N ILE A 195 24.78 27.50 6.38
CA ILE A 195 24.16 28.71 5.85
C ILE A 195 23.29 29.30 6.97
N THR A 196 23.83 30.27 7.72
CA THR A 196 23.18 30.78 8.93
C THR A 196 21.85 31.50 8.71
N GLU A 197 21.61 31.99 7.48
CA GLU A 197 20.38 32.71 7.12
C GLU A 197 19.17 31.77 6.98
N GLU A 198 19.40 30.49 6.68
CA GLU A 198 18.37 29.46 6.50
C GLU A 198 18.05 28.70 7.79
N LEU A 199 18.72 29.01 8.91
CA LEU A 199 18.47 28.30 10.17
C LEU A 199 17.11 28.68 10.76
N PRO A 200 16.31 27.71 11.23
CA PRO A 200 15.00 27.96 11.85
C PRO A 200 15.18 28.51 13.29
N LEU A 201 15.61 29.77 13.38
CA LEU A 201 15.92 30.46 14.62
C LEU A 201 14.72 31.30 15.09
N PRO A 202 14.47 31.36 16.40
CA PRO A 202 13.56 32.35 16.95
C PRO A 202 14.05 33.78 16.66
N THR A 203 13.11 34.69 16.43
CA THR A 203 13.35 36.09 16.12
C THR A 203 14.26 36.75 17.15
N GLY A 204 15.39 37.30 16.68
CA GLY A 204 16.36 37.99 17.53
C GLY A 204 17.28 37.07 18.34
N LYS A 205 17.27 35.77 18.08
CA LYS A 205 18.26 34.82 18.59
C LYS A 205 19.34 34.52 17.55
N SER A 206 20.45 33.96 18.03
CA SER A 206 21.54 33.42 17.20
C SER A 206 21.72 31.93 17.52
N ALA A 207 22.25 31.18 16.58
CA ALA A 207 22.71 29.82 16.85
C ALA A 207 23.85 29.84 17.90
N ASP A 208 23.70 29.01 18.93
CA ASP A 208 24.75 28.70 19.91
C ASP A 208 24.83 27.18 20.09
N GLY A 209 25.78 26.70 20.90
CA GLY A 209 25.96 25.27 21.11
C GLY A 209 24.74 24.53 21.69
N ASN A 210 23.81 25.23 22.35
CA ASN A 210 22.58 24.62 22.85
C ASN A 210 21.54 24.47 21.73
N PHE A 211 21.43 25.47 20.84
CA PHE A 211 20.62 25.34 19.62
C PHE A 211 21.15 24.21 18.75
N GLU A 212 22.46 24.18 18.51
CA GLU A 212 23.12 23.15 17.69
C GLU A 212 22.83 21.75 18.24
N ALA A 213 22.95 21.55 19.56
CA ALA A 213 22.62 20.27 20.19
C ALA A 213 21.13 19.90 20.04
N ALA A 214 20.22 20.86 20.18
CA ALA A 214 18.78 20.64 20.04
C ALA A 214 18.37 20.34 18.60
N ALA A 215 18.90 21.08 17.63
CA ALA A 215 18.62 20.91 16.21
C ALA A 215 19.14 19.57 15.69
N LEU A 216 20.34 19.14 16.10
CA LEU A 216 20.85 17.82 15.75
C LEU A 216 20.01 16.69 16.38
N ALA A 217 19.62 16.84 17.65
CA ALA A 217 18.73 15.88 18.31
C ALA A 217 17.36 15.80 17.61
N TYR A 218 16.84 16.94 17.15
CA TYR A 218 15.60 17.02 16.38
C TYR A 218 15.73 16.31 15.03
N ALA A 219 16.78 16.60 14.26
CA ALA A 219 17.00 15.98 12.95
C ALA A 219 17.15 14.45 13.05
N ARG A 220 17.90 13.95 14.05
CA ARG A 220 18.01 12.50 14.33
C ARG A 220 16.68 11.87 14.72
N TRP A 221 15.92 12.54 15.58
CA TRP A 221 14.60 12.07 15.95
C TRP A 221 13.65 12.04 14.75
N TYR A 222 13.62 13.11 13.95
CA TYR A 222 12.74 13.24 12.80
C TYR A 222 13.03 12.16 11.75
N ARG A 223 14.31 11.92 11.42
CA ARG A 223 14.72 10.85 10.49
C ARG A 223 14.51 9.43 11.00
N SER A 224 14.36 9.23 12.31
CA SER A 224 14.11 7.91 12.90
C SER A 224 12.62 7.60 13.11
N LEU A 225 11.72 8.50 12.69
CA LEU A 225 10.28 8.28 12.81
C LEU A 225 9.81 7.14 11.91
N TYR A 226 10.25 7.15 10.65
CA TYR A 226 9.90 6.13 9.66
C TYR A 226 11.16 5.41 9.17
N ASP A 227 11.01 4.12 8.91
CA ASP A 227 11.96 3.37 8.08
C ASP A 227 11.63 3.70 6.62
N GLU A 228 12.51 4.44 5.96
CA GLU A 228 12.31 4.96 4.60
C GLU A 228 13.42 4.46 3.67
N PRO A 229 13.12 4.31 2.37
CA PRO A 229 14.17 4.09 1.40
C PRO A 229 15.10 5.31 1.35
N ASN A 230 16.40 5.06 1.21
CA ASN A 230 17.35 6.12 0.89
C ASN A 230 17.59 6.14 -0.64
N ARG A 231 18.23 7.21 -1.14
CA ARG A 231 18.45 7.39 -2.59
C ARG A 231 19.32 6.27 -3.21
N GLU A 232 20.07 5.54 -2.40
CA GLU A 232 20.93 4.44 -2.85
C GLU A 232 20.17 3.11 -2.91
N THR A 233 19.15 2.91 -2.05
CA THR A 233 18.40 1.65 -1.97
C THR A 233 17.27 1.53 -3.00
N GLY A 234 16.75 2.64 -3.49
CA GLY A 234 15.55 2.65 -4.36
C GLY A 234 14.29 2.15 -3.63
N THR A 235 13.25 1.83 -4.39
CA THR A 235 12.02 1.17 -3.90
C THR A 235 11.91 -0.26 -4.45
N ALA A 236 11.14 -1.13 -3.80
CA ALA A 236 10.80 -2.45 -4.33
C ALA A 236 9.41 -2.50 -4.99
N TRP A 237 8.58 -1.47 -4.79
CA TRP A 237 7.22 -1.44 -5.35
C TRP A 237 7.26 -1.17 -6.86
N ARG A 238 6.56 -2.00 -7.64
CA ARG A 238 6.35 -1.83 -9.08
C ARG A 238 4.91 -1.39 -9.37
N PRO A 239 4.65 -0.11 -9.66
CA PRO A 239 3.30 0.39 -9.90
C PRO A 239 2.59 -0.30 -11.07
N THR A 240 3.33 -0.69 -12.11
CA THR A 240 2.78 -1.31 -13.31
C THR A 240 2.30 -2.75 -13.09
N ARG A 241 2.83 -3.42 -12.06
CA ARG A 241 2.54 -4.82 -11.68
C ARG A 241 1.74 -4.95 -10.38
N LEU A 242 1.64 -3.88 -9.59
CA LEU A 242 0.96 -3.87 -8.28
C LEU A 242 1.55 -4.88 -7.29
N GLU A 243 2.87 -5.05 -7.33
CA GLU A 243 3.63 -5.98 -6.49
C GLU A 243 4.96 -5.37 -6.05
N TYR A 244 5.57 -6.01 -5.06
CA TYR A 244 6.96 -5.78 -4.69
C TYR A 244 7.86 -6.81 -5.37
N ASP A 245 8.99 -6.34 -5.88
CA ASP A 245 10.04 -7.18 -6.47
C ASP A 245 11.40 -6.86 -5.82
N ALA A 246 12.04 -7.90 -5.28
CA ALA A 246 13.35 -7.80 -4.64
C ALA A 246 14.16 -9.08 -4.85
N THR A 247 15.47 -9.00 -4.65
CA THR A 247 16.37 -10.16 -4.63
C THR A 247 17.24 -10.12 -3.39
N VAL A 248 17.27 -11.25 -2.67
CA VAL A 248 18.07 -11.44 -1.46
C VAL A 248 19.26 -12.31 -1.76
N MET A 249 20.45 -11.82 -1.44
CA MET A 249 21.73 -12.48 -1.72
C MET A 249 22.25 -13.16 -0.46
N THR A 250 22.82 -14.36 -0.61
CA THR A 250 23.40 -15.14 0.50
C THR A 250 24.80 -15.62 0.19
N GLY A 251 25.66 -15.67 1.20
CA GLY A 251 27.04 -16.17 1.06
C GLY A 251 27.93 -15.26 0.20
N ALA A 252 29.11 -15.75 -0.18
CA ALA A 252 30.07 -14.99 -0.98
C ALA A 252 30.90 -15.90 -1.90
N GLY A 253 31.46 -15.32 -2.97
CA GLY A 253 32.35 -16.03 -3.91
C GLY A 253 31.67 -17.26 -4.54
N ASP A 254 32.28 -18.44 -4.36
CA ASP A 254 31.78 -19.71 -4.92
C ASP A 254 30.51 -20.23 -4.22
N THR A 255 30.12 -19.64 -3.09
CA THR A 255 28.90 -19.96 -2.31
C THR A 255 27.82 -18.88 -2.43
N ALA A 256 27.98 -17.95 -3.38
CA ALA A 256 27.03 -16.87 -3.59
C ALA A 256 25.74 -17.42 -4.21
N GLY A 257 24.64 -17.27 -3.48
CA GLY A 257 23.28 -17.64 -3.88
C GLY A 257 22.36 -16.43 -3.90
N ALA A 258 21.24 -16.55 -4.62
CA ALA A 258 20.23 -15.51 -4.72
C ALA A 258 18.83 -16.10 -4.62
N PHE A 259 17.94 -15.40 -3.91
CA PHE A 259 16.53 -15.71 -3.81
C PHE A 259 15.71 -14.51 -4.33
N GLU A 260 14.89 -14.76 -5.33
CA GLU A 260 13.96 -13.80 -5.90
C GLU A 260 12.68 -13.76 -5.06
N VAL A 261 12.29 -12.55 -4.67
CA VAL A 261 11.01 -12.23 -4.03
C VAL A 261 10.20 -11.50 -5.07
N SER A 262 9.56 -12.26 -5.96
CA SER A 262 8.73 -11.73 -7.06
C SER A 262 7.25 -11.92 -6.74
N ALA A 263 6.40 -11.05 -7.27
CA ALA A 263 4.97 -11.06 -7.02
C ALA A 263 4.54 -10.98 -5.55
N TYR A 264 5.38 -10.36 -4.71
CA TYR A 264 5.02 -10.16 -3.31
C TYR A 264 3.99 -9.03 -3.20
N GLN A 265 2.77 -9.36 -2.77
CA GLN A 265 1.66 -8.40 -2.72
C GLN A 265 1.63 -7.51 -1.46
N GLY A 266 2.65 -7.60 -0.60
CA GLY A 266 2.73 -6.88 0.67
C GLY A 266 2.01 -7.57 1.85
N GLY A 267 2.39 -7.20 3.06
CA GLY A 267 1.83 -7.68 4.31
C GLY A 267 2.76 -8.57 5.14
N ARG A 268 2.81 -9.87 4.83
CA ARG A 268 3.68 -10.81 5.58
C ARG A 268 4.48 -11.64 4.60
N LEU A 269 5.81 -11.53 4.68
CA LEU A 269 6.72 -12.42 4.00
C LEU A 269 6.73 -13.78 4.69
N ASP A 270 6.64 -14.83 3.87
CA ASP A 270 6.83 -16.21 4.29
C ASP A 270 7.89 -16.88 3.40
N ARG A 271 8.34 -18.06 3.80
CA ARG A 271 9.36 -18.83 3.08
C ARG A 271 8.99 -19.10 1.63
N ASP A 272 7.70 -19.22 1.33
CA ASP A 272 7.22 -19.54 -0.02
C ASP A 272 7.32 -18.35 -0.99
N ASP A 273 7.55 -17.13 -0.49
CA ASP A 273 7.80 -15.94 -1.31
C ASP A 273 9.25 -15.91 -1.85
N PHE A 274 10.14 -16.75 -1.33
CA PHE A 274 11.55 -16.80 -1.73
C PHE A 274 11.80 -17.94 -2.73
N VAL A 275 11.95 -17.57 -4.00
CA VAL A 275 12.23 -18.51 -5.08
C VAL A 275 13.75 -18.53 -5.36
N PRO A 276 14.42 -19.69 -5.33
CA PRO A 276 15.85 -19.75 -5.63
C PRO A 276 16.12 -19.35 -7.08
N SER A 277 17.01 -18.38 -7.29
CA SER A 277 17.39 -17.96 -8.63
C SER A 277 18.24 -19.03 -9.31
N SER A 278 18.02 -19.21 -10.62
CA SER A 278 18.81 -20.14 -11.44
C SER A 278 20.12 -19.52 -11.96
N SER A 279 20.27 -18.20 -11.84
CA SER A 279 21.47 -17.45 -12.23
C SER A 279 22.42 -17.32 -11.03
N PRO A 280 23.75 -17.41 -11.24
CA PRO A 280 24.71 -17.20 -10.16
C PRO A 280 24.69 -15.73 -9.71
N ALA A 281 24.70 -15.52 -8.39
CA ALA A 281 24.68 -14.20 -7.75
C ALA A 281 25.74 -13.22 -8.30
N THR A 282 26.93 -13.70 -8.66
CA THR A 282 28.02 -12.90 -9.24
C THR A 282 27.71 -12.30 -10.62
N SER A 283 26.68 -12.78 -11.31
CA SER A 283 26.23 -12.19 -12.58
C SER A 283 25.28 -11.00 -12.40
N MET A 284 24.71 -10.82 -11.21
CA MET A 284 23.79 -9.72 -10.89
C MET A 284 24.51 -8.47 -10.37
N GLU A 285 25.70 -8.61 -9.77
CA GLU A 285 26.56 -7.46 -9.38
C GLU A 285 27.28 -6.80 -10.57
N ALA A 286 27.29 -7.45 -11.74
CA ALA A 286 27.96 -6.95 -12.94
C ALA A 286 26.99 -6.15 -13.82
N GLY A 287 26.64 -4.94 -13.38
CA GLY A 287 26.14 -3.91 -14.30
C GLY A 287 27.15 -3.74 -15.45
N ASP A 288 26.65 -3.74 -16.68
CA ASP A 288 27.42 -3.79 -17.93
C ASP A 288 28.23 -2.48 -18.15
N SER A 289 29.24 -2.25 -17.33
CA SER A 289 30.22 -1.19 -17.49
C SER A 289 31.43 -1.76 -18.22
N SER A 290 31.48 -1.47 -19.51
CA SER A 290 32.58 -1.83 -20.40
C SER A 290 33.98 -1.51 -19.82
N SER A 291 34.79 -2.57 -19.68
CA SER A 291 36.27 -2.61 -19.55
C SER A 291 36.93 -2.07 -18.26
N PRO A 292 37.62 -2.92 -17.46
CA PRO A 292 38.50 -2.43 -16.41
C PRO A 292 39.87 -2.06 -16.99
N GLN A 293 40.16 -0.76 -17.04
CA GLN A 293 41.52 -0.28 -17.18
C GLN A 293 42.21 -0.35 -15.82
N ALA A 294 43.19 -1.25 -15.72
CA ALA A 294 44.02 -1.44 -14.53
C ALA A 294 44.61 -0.11 -14.01
N GLY A 295 44.19 0.28 -12.82
CA GLY A 295 44.72 1.40 -12.05
C GLY A 295 44.53 1.13 -10.56
N SER A 296 45.63 0.76 -9.92
CA SER A 296 45.73 0.50 -8.49
C SER A 296 45.42 1.74 -7.64
N GLU A 297 44.58 1.59 -6.62
CA GLU A 297 44.86 1.93 -5.21
C GLU A 297 43.70 1.42 -4.36
N ALA A 298 43.91 0.25 -3.74
CA ALA A 298 42.99 -0.32 -2.76
C ALA A 298 43.00 0.57 -1.50
N GLY A 299 41.96 1.40 -1.37
CA GLY A 299 41.50 1.90 -0.08
C GLY A 299 40.87 0.73 0.67
N ASP A 300 41.49 0.37 1.78
CA ASP A 300 41.02 -0.60 2.76
C ASP A 300 39.78 -0.02 3.48
N SER A 301 38.62 -0.08 2.84
CA SER A 301 37.32 0.02 3.52
C SER A 301 36.95 -1.40 3.95
N GLY A 302 36.86 -1.62 5.26
CA GLY A 302 36.75 -2.94 5.87
C GLY A 302 35.59 -3.77 5.33
N ALA A 303 35.88 -4.60 4.33
CA ALA A 303 35.08 -5.77 4.02
C ALA A 303 35.19 -6.69 5.23
N THR A 304 34.10 -6.81 5.97
CA THR A 304 33.95 -7.88 6.96
C THR A 304 34.12 -9.18 6.19
N ASP A 305 34.99 -10.09 6.65
CA ASP A 305 35.17 -11.40 6.03
C ASP A 305 33.83 -12.16 6.11
N ILE A 306 33.02 -12.09 5.04
CA ILE A 306 31.77 -12.83 4.90
C ILE A 306 32.17 -14.28 4.58
N GLU A 307 32.20 -15.12 5.60
CA GLU A 307 32.56 -16.54 5.46
C GLU A 307 31.35 -17.44 5.70
N THR A 308 31.13 -18.40 4.79
CA THR A 308 30.27 -19.56 5.05
C THR A 308 30.74 -20.23 6.33
N THR A 309 29.85 -20.34 7.30
CA THR A 309 30.19 -20.90 8.60
C THR A 309 29.81 -22.37 8.65
N THR A 310 30.79 -23.24 8.93
CA THR A 310 30.54 -24.64 9.26
C THR A 310 30.26 -24.78 10.75
N ALA A 311 29.16 -25.42 11.12
CA ALA A 311 28.83 -25.75 12.50
C ALA A 311 28.60 -27.25 12.67
N VAL A 312 29.04 -27.78 13.82
CA VAL A 312 28.86 -29.18 14.19
C VAL A 312 27.97 -29.21 15.43
N ASP A 313 26.74 -29.68 15.26
CA ASP A 313 25.73 -29.74 16.30
C ASP A 313 25.57 -31.19 16.78
N ALA A 314 25.79 -31.43 18.07
CA ALA A 314 25.52 -32.73 18.71
C ALA A 314 24.16 -32.67 19.41
N GLY A 315 23.23 -33.52 18.98
CA GLY A 315 21.87 -33.55 19.46
C GLY A 315 21.44 -34.92 19.96
N TRP A 316 20.57 -34.93 20.96
CA TRP A 316 19.92 -36.16 21.40
C TRP A 316 18.67 -36.42 20.55
N PRO A 317 18.66 -37.50 19.75
CA PRO A 317 17.52 -37.84 18.93
C PRO A 317 16.32 -38.13 19.83
N THR A 318 15.24 -37.40 19.61
CA THR A 318 13.97 -37.65 20.29
C THR A 318 13.05 -38.34 19.31
N GLN A 319 12.40 -39.41 19.75
CA GLN A 319 11.46 -40.12 18.89
C GLN A 319 10.25 -39.23 18.58
N VAL A 320 9.83 -39.20 17.32
CA VAL A 320 8.63 -38.47 16.92
C VAL A 320 7.43 -39.03 17.68
N ASN A 321 6.61 -38.13 18.23
CA ASN A 321 5.40 -38.47 18.97
C ASN A 321 4.34 -37.38 18.73
N PHE A 322 3.08 -37.77 18.63
CA PHE A 322 1.95 -36.86 18.46
C PHE A 322 0.73 -37.34 19.26
N PRO A 323 -0.21 -36.44 19.63
CA PRO A 323 -1.39 -36.82 20.38
C PRO A 323 -2.21 -37.92 19.69
N GLY A 324 -2.49 -39.00 20.42
CA GLY A 324 -3.27 -40.15 19.93
C GLY A 324 -2.44 -41.24 19.23
N MET A 325 -1.12 -41.06 19.10
CA MET A 325 -0.23 -42.11 18.57
C MET A 325 -0.27 -43.36 19.45
N PRO A 326 -0.35 -44.59 18.88
CA PRO A 326 -0.31 -45.82 19.68
C PRO A 326 1.00 -45.95 20.48
N ASN A 327 0.90 -46.24 21.78
CA ASN A 327 2.09 -46.47 22.61
C ASN A 327 2.76 -47.80 22.24
N ARG A 328 4.10 -47.80 22.22
CA ARG A 328 4.96 -48.93 21.81
C ARG A 328 4.99 -50.11 22.81
N ARG A 329 4.36 -49.97 23.99
CA ARG A 329 4.26 -51.04 25.00
C ARG A 329 3.00 -51.90 24.79
N TRP A 330 2.95 -53.09 25.43
CA TRP A 330 1.89 -54.08 25.22
C TRP A 330 0.45 -53.56 25.37
N TRP A 331 0.21 -52.52 26.17
CA TRP A 331 -1.04 -51.75 26.20
C TRP A 331 -0.89 -50.48 27.05
N GLU A 332 -1.63 -49.44 26.70
CA GLU A 332 -1.87 -48.23 27.50
C GLU A 332 -3.34 -47.83 27.33
N PHE A 333 -3.93 -47.18 28.34
CA PHE A 333 -5.22 -46.50 28.17
C PHE A 333 -4.96 -45.12 27.57
N ALA A 334 -5.38 -44.92 26.32
CA ALA A 334 -5.20 -43.64 25.64
C ALA A 334 -5.91 -42.51 26.40
N ASP A 335 -5.16 -41.45 26.71
CA ASP A 335 -5.66 -40.18 27.21
C ASP A 335 -5.24 -39.10 26.21
N ALA A 336 -5.94 -39.04 25.07
CA ALA A 336 -5.61 -38.12 23.99
C ALA A 336 -6.87 -37.39 23.51
N SER A 337 -6.71 -36.09 23.24
CA SER A 337 -7.70 -35.18 22.65
C SER A 337 -8.08 -35.53 21.19
N LEU A 338 -7.52 -36.59 20.62
CA LEU A 338 -7.62 -36.95 19.20
C LEU A 338 -7.99 -38.44 19.05
N ALA A 339 -9.12 -38.72 18.38
CA ALA A 339 -9.66 -40.07 18.17
C ALA A 339 -9.57 -40.47 16.69
N PHE A 340 -8.47 -41.12 16.30
CA PHE A 340 -8.26 -41.59 14.92
C PHE A 340 -9.35 -42.56 14.42
N THR A 341 -10.07 -43.22 15.33
CA THR A 341 -11.19 -44.12 15.01
C THR A 341 -12.47 -43.41 14.56
N ASP A 342 -12.60 -42.10 14.84
CA ASP A 342 -13.75 -41.28 14.43
C ASP A 342 -13.57 -40.64 13.05
N LEU A 343 -12.40 -40.82 12.41
CA LEU A 343 -12.18 -40.45 11.01
C LEU A 343 -12.98 -41.40 10.10
N SER A 344 -14.22 -41.05 9.78
CA SER A 344 -15.07 -41.81 8.87
C SER A 344 -14.61 -41.64 7.42
N ALA A 345 -14.46 -42.75 6.68
CA ALA A 345 -14.01 -42.79 5.28
C ALA A 345 -14.87 -41.98 4.28
N ASP A 346 -16.02 -41.44 4.70
CA ASP A 346 -16.86 -40.57 3.89
C ASP A 346 -16.22 -39.17 3.81
N GLY A 347 -15.31 -38.98 2.84
CA GLY A 347 -14.68 -37.69 2.53
C GLY A 347 -13.22 -37.54 2.96
N VAL A 348 -12.57 -38.62 3.43
CA VAL A 348 -11.14 -38.58 3.80
C VAL A 348 -10.31 -38.50 2.53
N GLY A 349 -9.68 -37.34 2.29
CA GLY A 349 -8.72 -37.16 1.19
C GLY A 349 -7.54 -38.11 1.32
N LEU A 350 -6.92 -38.49 0.19
CA LEU A 350 -5.76 -39.40 0.13
C LEU A 350 -4.66 -39.00 1.12
N ALA A 351 -4.42 -37.69 1.29
CA ALA A 351 -3.44 -37.15 2.24
C ALA A 351 -3.70 -37.59 3.69
N THR A 352 -4.95 -37.58 4.15
CA THR A 352 -5.28 -38.00 5.52
C THR A 352 -5.09 -39.50 5.71
N VAL A 353 -5.37 -40.32 4.69
CA VAL A 353 -5.08 -41.77 4.73
C VAL A 353 -3.57 -42.03 4.76
N MET A 354 -2.78 -41.30 3.96
CA MET A 354 -1.31 -41.39 3.96
C MET A 354 -0.70 -40.99 5.31
N ILE A 355 -1.18 -39.90 5.92
CA ILE A 355 -0.74 -39.48 7.25
C ILE A 355 -1.10 -40.54 8.30
N LEU A 356 -2.29 -41.14 8.21
CA LEU A 356 -2.71 -42.20 9.13
C LEU A 356 -1.85 -43.46 9.00
N ASP A 357 -1.53 -43.85 7.76
CA ASP A 357 -0.68 -45.01 7.47
C ASP A 357 0.73 -44.80 8.02
N TYR A 358 1.32 -43.63 7.75
CA TYR A 358 2.57 -43.19 8.35
C TYR A 358 2.54 -43.22 9.88
N ALA A 359 1.51 -42.61 10.48
CA ALA A 359 1.33 -42.47 11.92
C ALA A 359 1.21 -43.82 12.65
N VAL A 360 0.60 -44.83 12.02
CA VAL A 360 0.33 -46.14 12.63
C VAL A 360 1.42 -47.16 12.34
N GLU A 361 1.94 -47.20 11.11
CA GLU A 361 2.91 -48.22 10.68
C GLU A 361 4.36 -47.76 10.87
N PHE A 362 4.68 -46.50 10.57
CA PHE A 362 6.07 -46.04 10.45
C PHE A 362 6.51 -45.06 11.55
N GLY A 363 5.58 -44.41 12.27
CA GLY A 363 5.92 -43.44 13.32
C GLY A 363 6.77 -43.99 14.48
N ALA A 364 6.94 -45.30 14.58
CA ALA A 364 7.87 -45.93 15.52
C ALA A 364 9.35 -45.76 15.13
N ASP A 365 9.67 -45.54 13.86
CA ASP A 365 11.06 -45.57 13.37
C ASP A 365 11.62 -44.18 13.07
N TRP A 366 10.85 -43.13 13.38
CA TRP A 366 11.22 -41.74 13.10
C TRP A 366 11.71 -41.01 14.35
N PHE A 367 12.84 -40.33 14.19
CA PHE A 367 13.48 -39.51 15.20
C PHE A 367 13.63 -38.09 14.68
N GLN A 368 13.54 -37.11 15.57
CA GLN A 368 13.81 -35.72 15.31
C GLN A 368 15.00 -35.26 16.15
N VAL A 369 15.86 -34.45 15.55
CA VAL A 369 16.97 -33.77 16.22
C VAL A 369 16.76 -32.28 15.98
N PRO A 370 16.50 -31.47 17.02
CA PRO A 370 16.42 -30.03 16.86
C PRO A 370 17.82 -29.46 16.60
N ILE A 371 17.94 -28.60 15.60
CA ILE A 371 19.18 -27.89 15.26
C ILE A 371 18.89 -26.40 15.37
N GLU A 372 19.73 -25.66 16.10
CA GLU A 372 19.66 -24.20 16.14
C GLU A 372 20.29 -23.62 14.88
N VAL A 373 19.49 -22.87 14.12
CA VAL A 373 19.90 -22.21 12.88
C VAL A 373 19.75 -20.69 13.03
N PRO A 374 20.71 -19.89 12.54
CA PRO A 374 20.59 -18.44 12.60
C PRO A 374 19.51 -17.94 11.63
N VAL A 375 18.71 -16.98 12.08
CA VAL A 375 17.76 -16.26 11.21
C VAL A 375 18.54 -15.41 10.21
N GLY A 376 18.04 -15.29 8.98
CA GLY A 376 18.73 -14.60 7.90
C GLY A 376 19.87 -15.42 7.32
N SER A 377 19.72 -16.74 7.23
CA SER A 377 20.72 -17.61 6.61
C SER A 377 20.10 -18.73 5.79
N TYR A 378 20.83 -19.14 4.75
CA TYR A 378 20.60 -20.35 4.00
C TYR A 378 21.45 -21.48 4.61
N VAL A 379 20.78 -22.50 5.13
CA VAL A 379 21.43 -23.57 5.91
C VAL A 379 21.32 -24.91 5.18
N ARG A 380 22.45 -25.59 5.06
CA ARG A 380 22.59 -26.90 4.41
C ARG A 380 23.15 -27.91 5.40
N VAL A 381 22.58 -29.11 5.43
CA VAL A 381 23.16 -30.24 6.16
C VAL A 381 24.13 -30.96 5.22
N THR A 382 25.41 -30.99 5.57
CA THR A 382 26.47 -31.60 4.75
C THR A 382 26.83 -33.01 5.19
N ASP A 383 26.79 -33.28 6.49
CA ASP A 383 26.93 -34.64 7.05
C ASP A 383 25.99 -34.84 8.24
N CYS A 384 25.52 -36.07 8.42
CA CYS A 384 24.76 -36.46 9.60
C CYS A 384 25.25 -37.84 10.06
N THR A 385 26.00 -37.87 11.15
CA THR A 385 26.52 -39.11 11.74
C THR A 385 25.68 -39.51 12.95
N VAL A 386 25.12 -40.72 12.91
CA VAL A 386 24.25 -41.30 13.94
C VAL A 386 24.99 -42.39 14.68
N THR A 387 25.03 -42.31 16.01
CA THR A 387 25.51 -43.39 16.88
C THR A 387 24.31 -44.12 17.49
N ASP A 388 24.29 -45.45 17.36
CA ASP A 388 23.22 -46.28 17.92
C ASP A 388 23.50 -46.77 19.36
N THR A 389 22.52 -47.45 19.98
CA THR A 389 22.65 -48.06 21.32
C THR A 389 23.76 -49.11 21.45
N PHE A 390 24.25 -49.66 20.34
CA PHE A 390 25.34 -50.64 20.30
C PHE A 390 26.72 -49.98 20.08
N GLY A 391 26.76 -48.66 19.89
CA GLY A 391 27.97 -47.89 19.61
C GLY A 391 28.44 -48.00 18.16
N ILE A 392 27.54 -48.37 17.24
CA ILE A 392 27.80 -48.37 15.81
C ILE A 392 27.52 -46.96 15.28
N GLU A 393 28.50 -46.40 14.57
CA GLU A 393 28.38 -45.13 13.87
C GLU A 393 27.94 -45.38 12.42
N LEU A 394 26.93 -44.63 11.98
CA LEU A 394 26.35 -44.69 10.64
C LEU A 394 26.25 -43.26 10.11
N SER A 395 26.79 -43.01 8.91
CA SER A 395 26.50 -41.77 8.18
C SER A 395 25.13 -41.91 7.51
N ALA A 396 24.24 -40.96 7.80
CA ALA A 396 22.88 -40.88 7.28
C ALA A 396 22.85 -39.81 6.17
N GLY A 397 22.63 -40.24 4.94
CA GLY A 397 22.42 -39.36 3.80
C GLY A 397 20.96 -38.90 3.67
N PRO A 398 20.71 -37.85 2.86
CA PRO A 398 19.34 -37.41 2.55
C PRO A 398 18.57 -38.50 1.77
N ILE A 399 17.25 -38.54 1.95
CA ILE A 399 16.37 -39.47 1.22
C ILE A 399 16.32 -39.06 -0.26
N GLU A 400 16.71 -39.94 -1.19
CA GLU A 400 16.86 -39.68 -2.63
C GLU A 400 15.55 -39.47 -3.45
N ASP A 401 14.36 -39.50 -2.83
CA ASP A 401 13.08 -39.38 -3.54
C ASP A 401 12.79 -37.99 -4.14
N GLU A 402 11.98 -37.97 -5.21
CA GLU A 402 11.71 -36.80 -6.07
C GLU A 402 10.92 -35.66 -5.41
N TRP A 403 10.17 -35.93 -4.33
CA TRP A 403 9.35 -34.92 -3.66
C TRP A 403 9.90 -34.57 -2.27
N ARG A 404 10.20 -33.29 -2.06
CA ARG A 404 10.72 -32.76 -0.80
C ARG A 404 10.06 -31.41 -0.51
N CYS A 405 9.52 -31.25 0.69
CA CYS A 405 9.01 -29.96 1.15
C CYS A 405 10.16 -29.05 1.58
N PHE A 406 10.07 -27.77 1.21
CA PHE A 406 10.83 -26.67 1.80
C PHE A 406 12.33 -26.60 1.49
N ARG A 407 12.86 -27.47 0.63
CA ARG A 407 14.26 -27.45 0.20
C ARG A 407 14.42 -26.54 -1.03
N ALA A 408 15.35 -25.59 -0.95
CA ALA A 408 15.78 -24.78 -2.08
C ALA A 408 17.13 -25.30 -2.61
N SER A 409 17.31 -25.29 -3.93
CA SER A 409 18.57 -25.63 -4.60
C SER A 409 19.15 -24.37 -5.22
N LEU A 410 20.33 -23.97 -4.79
CA LEU A 410 21.05 -22.84 -5.35
C LEU A 410 22.20 -23.32 -6.26
N PRO A 411 22.48 -22.63 -7.38
CA PRO A 411 23.68 -22.86 -8.17
C PRO A 411 24.95 -22.73 -7.31
N GLY A 412 25.96 -23.56 -7.57
CA GLY A 412 27.23 -23.54 -6.80
C GLY A 412 27.21 -24.34 -5.50
N HIS A 413 26.06 -24.87 -5.08
CA HIS A 413 25.95 -25.74 -3.90
C HIS A 413 25.63 -27.18 -4.28
N ASP A 414 26.39 -28.13 -3.72
CA ASP A 414 26.18 -29.56 -3.96
C ASP A 414 24.92 -30.10 -3.25
N GLU A 415 24.61 -29.54 -2.07
CA GLU A 415 23.47 -29.94 -1.25
C GLU A 415 22.41 -28.84 -1.21
N PRO A 416 21.12 -29.17 -1.43
CA PRO A 416 20.06 -28.20 -1.21
C PRO A 416 19.85 -27.86 0.27
N GLY A 417 19.33 -26.69 0.56
CA GLY A 417 19.23 -26.14 1.91
C GLY A 417 17.86 -25.57 2.24
N LEU A 418 17.77 -24.96 3.41
CA LEU A 418 16.61 -24.23 3.90
C LEU A 418 17.01 -22.77 4.12
N LEU A 419 16.31 -21.85 3.46
CA LEU A 419 16.37 -20.43 3.81
C LEU A 419 15.51 -20.20 5.05
N VAL A 420 16.10 -19.54 6.06
CA VAL A 420 15.39 -19.07 7.24
C VAL A 420 15.31 -17.54 7.13
N PRO A 421 14.30 -17.00 6.42
CA PRO A 421 14.25 -15.56 6.16
C PRO A 421 13.97 -14.79 7.47
N PRO A 422 14.53 -13.59 7.66
CA PRO A 422 14.21 -12.71 8.77
C PRO A 422 12.86 -12.02 8.53
N THR A 423 11.77 -12.72 8.85
CA THR A 423 10.40 -12.20 8.67
C THR A 423 9.74 -11.84 10.00
N LEU A 424 8.80 -10.90 9.96
CA LEU A 424 8.08 -10.41 11.12
C LEU A 424 7.08 -11.46 11.64
N GLY A 425 7.05 -11.59 12.97
CA GLY A 425 6.07 -12.43 13.66
C GLY A 425 4.70 -11.77 13.78
N SER A 426 4.67 -10.47 14.11
CA SER A 426 3.44 -9.69 14.27
C SER A 426 3.66 -8.25 13.83
N VAL A 427 2.68 -7.70 13.11
CA VAL A 427 2.66 -6.32 12.63
C VAL A 427 1.34 -5.68 13.06
N ASP A 428 1.41 -4.47 13.61
CA ASP A 428 0.26 -3.63 13.88
C ASP A 428 0.06 -2.68 12.69
N SER A 429 -0.96 -2.93 11.88
CA SER A 429 -1.32 -2.08 10.74
C SER A 429 -2.41 -1.09 11.14
N GLY A 430 -2.24 0.19 10.78
CA GLY A 430 -3.30 1.19 10.87
C GLY A 430 -4.39 0.99 9.82
N ASP A 431 -5.45 1.80 9.90
CA ASP A 431 -6.43 1.89 8.82
C ASP A 431 -5.73 2.39 7.54
N PRO A 432 -6.09 1.86 6.35
CA PRO A 432 -5.54 2.37 5.10
C PRO A 432 -5.77 3.86 4.96
N VAL A 433 -4.72 4.61 4.66
CA VAL A 433 -4.83 6.05 4.34
C VAL A 433 -5.16 6.26 2.87
N GLU A 434 -4.97 5.25 2.03
CA GLU A 434 -5.37 5.27 0.62
C GLU A 434 -5.92 3.90 0.21
N GLU A 435 -6.98 3.87 -0.59
CA GLU A 435 -7.57 2.66 -1.17
C GLU A 435 -8.00 2.93 -2.61
N VAL A 436 -7.44 2.17 -3.55
CA VAL A 436 -7.83 2.18 -4.95
C VAL A 436 -8.30 0.79 -5.36
N VAL A 437 -9.46 0.74 -6.00
CA VAL A 437 -10.00 -0.49 -6.58
C VAL A 437 -9.93 -0.40 -8.09
N PHE A 438 -9.13 -1.25 -8.71
CA PHE A 438 -9.14 -1.44 -10.15
C PHE A 438 -10.18 -2.51 -10.50
N GLY A 439 -11.08 -2.19 -11.41
CA GLY A 439 -12.09 -3.14 -11.85
C GLY A 439 -12.53 -2.91 -13.29
N ARG A 440 -13.00 -3.99 -13.90
CA ARG A 440 -13.56 -3.96 -15.25
C ARG A 440 -15.03 -3.53 -15.18
N ASP A 441 -15.40 -2.58 -16.02
CA ASP A 441 -16.79 -2.22 -16.29
C ASP A 441 -17.18 -2.78 -17.65
N GLU A 442 -17.92 -3.89 -17.64
CA GLU A 442 -18.36 -4.62 -18.84
C GLU A 442 -19.35 -3.81 -19.69
N MET A 443 -20.10 -2.86 -19.10
CA MET A 443 -21.02 -2.01 -19.85
C MET A 443 -20.28 -0.90 -20.60
N ALA A 444 -19.27 -0.31 -19.98
CA ALA A 444 -18.42 0.71 -20.60
C ALA A 444 -17.33 0.11 -21.50
N ASN A 445 -17.04 -1.19 -21.35
CA ASN A 445 -15.90 -1.88 -21.98
C ASN A 445 -14.57 -1.16 -21.68
N LEU A 446 -14.41 -0.72 -20.43
CA LEU A 446 -13.24 -0.02 -19.89
C LEU A 446 -12.82 -0.64 -18.56
N VAL A 447 -11.58 -0.41 -18.18
CA VAL A 447 -11.12 -0.59 -16.81
C VAL A 447 -11.18 0.76 -16.11
N PHE A 448 -11.55 0.75 -14.84
CA PHE A 448 -11.51 1.95 -14.01
C PHE A 448 -10.64 1.71 -12.79
N GLY A 449 -9.83 2.72 -12.44
CA GLY A 449 -9.28 2.90 -11.10
C GLY A 449 -10.24 3.76 -10.29
N LEU A 450 -10.85 3.16 -9.28
CA LEU A 450 -11.76 3.82 -8.34
C LEU A 450 -10.96 4.22 -7.10
N GLU A 451 -10.70 5.51 -6.93
CA GLU A 451 -10.03 6.07 -5.75
C GLU A 451 -11.03 6.23 -4.61
N ARG A 452 -11.13 5.22 -3.74
CA ARG A 452 -12.14 5.18 -2.67
C ARG A 452 -11.72 5.98 -1.46
N VAL A 453 -10.46 5.82 -1.04
CA VAL A 453 -9.91 6.50 0.13
C VAL A 453 -8.65 7.23 -0.28
N VAL A 454 -8.49 8.46 0.20
CA VAL A 454 -7.27 9.28 0.05
C VAL A 454 -6.81 9.81 1.39
N GLU A 455 -5.52 10.09 1.50
CA GLU A 455 -4.94 10.68 2.70
C GLU A 455 -5.31 12.16 2.72
N GLY A 456 -6.16 12.58 3.66
CA GLY A 456 -6.53 13.97 3.84
C GLY A 456 -5.35 14.81 4.37
N PRO A 457 -5.43 16.15 4.29
CA PRO A 457 -4.33 17.03 4.68
C PRO A 457 -3.86 16.89 6.13
N ALA A 458 -4.72 16.45 7.07
CA ALA A 458 -4.30 16.17 8.44
C ALA A 458 -3.79 14.73 8.66
N GLY A 459 -3.76 13.90 7.61
CA GLY A 459 -3.27 12.51 7.59
C GLY A 459 -4.33 11.46 7.91
N ALA A 460 -5.60 11.85 7.95
CA ALA A 460 -6.71 10.93 8.16
C ALA A 460 -7.19 10.35 6.82
N PRO A 461 -7.69 9.11 6.79
CA PRO A 461 -8.34 8.58 5.59
C PRO A 461 -9.65 9.33 5.31
N VAL A 462 -9.83 9.81 4.08
CA VAL A 462 -11.05 10.45 3.59
C VAL A 462 -11.68 9.54 2.54
N ASP A 463 -12.91 9.08 2.78
CA ASP A 463 -13.68 8.28 1.81
C ASP A 463 -14.28 9.20 0.74
N ARG A 464 -13.74 9.14 -0.48
CA ARG A 464 -14.19 9.94 -1.64
C ARG A 464 -15.59 9.56 -2.13
N THR A 465 -16.12 8.41 -1.74
CA THR A 465 -17.49 7.99 -2.09
C THR A 465 -18.54 8.61 -1.18
N GLU A 466 -18.13 9.06 0.01
CA GLU A 466 -19.00 9.75 0.98
C GLU A 466 -18.70 11.25 1.05
N PHE A 467 -17.44 11.67 0.86
CA PHE A 467 -17.04 13.06 0.92
C PHE A 467 -17.59 13.86 -0.26
N LEU A 468 -18.46 14.81 0.05
CA LEU A 468 -19.00 15.77 -0.91
C LEU A 468 -18.11 17.02 -0.91
N VAL A 469 -17.40 17.23 -2.03
CA VAL A 469 -16.63 18.45 -2.28
C VAL A 469 -17.58 19.66 -2.25
N PRO A 470 -17.22 20.76 -1.58
CA PRO A 470 -17.98 22.00 -1.63
C PRO A 470 -18.19 22.44 -3.08
N GLY A 471 -19.43 22.69 -3.43
CA GLY A 471 -19.83 23.12 -4.76
C GLY A 471 -21.09 23.95 -4.66
N LEU A 472 -21.29 24.87 -5.61
CA LEU A 472 -22.51 25.66 -5.63
C LEU A 472 -23.57 24.93 -6.45
N GLU A 473 -24.67 24.54 -5.81
CA GLU A 473 -25.81 23.97 -6.53
C GLU A 473 -26.99 24.94 -6.56
N VAL A 474 -27.71 24.95 -7.69
CA VAL A 474 -28.96 25.70 -7.82
C VAL A 474 -30.10 24.84 -7.30
N ALA A 475 -30.38 24.95 -6.00
CA ALA A 475 -31.42 24.21 -5.30
C ALA A 475 -32.82 24.49 -5.83
N THR A 476 -33.13 25.76 -6.11
CA THR A 476 -34.45 26.18 -6.57
C THR A 476 -34.38 27.44 -7.40
N VAL A 477 -35.13 27.47 -8.50
CA VAL A 477 -35.42 28.69 -9.27
C VAL A 477 -36.93 28.92 -9.21
N HIS A 478 -37.35 29.94 -8.46
CA HIS A 478 -38.76 30.30 -8.34
C HIS A 478 -39.09 31.49 -9.23
N MET A 479 -39.78 31.21 -10.33
CA MET A 479 -40.23 32.22 -11.30
C MET A 479 -41.53 32.89 -10.85
N ALA A 480 -41.58 34.22 -10.92
CA ALA A 480 -42.77 35.02 -10.57
C ALA A 480 -42.91 36.28 -11.46
N ASP A 481 -44.14 36.79 -11.60
CA ASP A 481 -44.40 38.07 -12.31
C ASP A 481 -43.89 39.30 -11.53
N ASP A 482 -43.68 39.15 -10.22
CA ASP A 482 -43.26 40.19 -9.30
C ASP A 482 -41.79 39.95 -8.92
N PRO A 483 -40.85 40.86 -9.25
CA PRO A 483 -39.43 40.65 -8.97
C PRO A 483 -39.13 40.51 -7.47
N ASP A 484 -39.96 41.09 -6.58
CA ASP A 484 -39.82 40.92 -5.13
C ASP A 484 -40.25 39.51 -4.65
N ARG A 485 -40.81 38.69 -5.54
CA ARG A 485 -41.20 37.30 -5.29
C ARG A 485 -40.46 36.29 -6.15
N GLU A 486 -39.66 36.75 -7.11
CA GLU A 486 -38.81 35.90 -7.94
C GLU A 486 -37.47 35.69 -7.22
N TYR A 487 -37.03 34.44 -7.07
CA TYR A 487 -35.79 34.15 -6.36
C TYR A 487 -35.10 32.88 -6.86
N VAL A 488 -33.81 32.80 -6.58
CA VAL A 488 -32.97 31.63 -6.75
C VAL A 488 -32.36 31.27 -5.40
N THR A 489 -32.45 30.01 -5.01
CA THR A 489 -31.76 29.49 -3.83
C THR A 489 -30.55 28.69 -4.31
N PHE A 490 -29.38 29.07 -3.82
CA PHE A 490 -28.15 28.33 -3.99
C PHE A 490 -27.83 27.58 -2.70
N GLU A 491 -27.31 26.38 -2.80
CA GLU A 491 -26.89 25.57 -1.66
C GLU A 491 -25.49 25.02 -1.85
N ASN A 492 -24.83 24.76 -0.73
CA ASN A 492 -23.57 24.03 -0.67
C ASN A 492 -23.85 22.64 -0.09
N PRO A 493 -24.00 21.60 -0.92
CA PRO A 493 -24.22 20.24 -0.43
C PRO A 493 -22.94 19.61 0.16
N GLY A 494 -21.78 20.26 -0.02
CA GLY A 494 -20.49 19.75 0.44
C GLY A 494 -20.25 19.87 1.94
N GLU A 495 -19.14 19.28 2.40
CA GLU A 495 -18.80 19.18 3.83
C GLU A 495 -17.87 20.27 4.38
N ASP A 496 -17.35 21.13 3.49
CA ASP A 496 -16.59 22.33 3.82
C ASP A 496 -17.32 23.61 3.37
N SER A 497 -16.91 24.76 3.92
CA SER A 497 -17.44 26.06 3.54
C SER A 497 -17.06 26.40 2.11
N LEU A 498 -18.01 26.94 1.35
CA LEU A 498 -17.80 27.41 0.00
C LEU A 498 -17.78 28.94 0.00
N ASP A 499 -16.61 29.52 -0.23
CA ASP A 499 -16.49 30.96 -0.46
C ASP A 499 -16.93 31.27 -1.89
N ILE A 500 -17.96 32.11 -2.02
CA ILE A 500 -18.46 32.60 -3.29
C ILE A 500 -18.34 34.12 -3.38
N ASP A 501 -17.52 34.74 -2.53
CA ASP A 501 -17.23 36.17 -2.62
C ASP A 501 -16.70 36.53 -4.02
N GLY A 502 -17.09 37.71 -4.50
CA GLY A 502 -16.72 38.17 -5.83
C GLY A 502 -17.31 37.38 -7.01
N HIS A 503 -18.13 36.36 -6.79
CA HIS A 503 -18.79 35.63 -7.89
C HIS A 503 -20.03 36.38 -8.41
N PHE A 504 -20.31 36.23 -9.71
CA PHE A 504 -21.37 36.94 -10.41
C PHE A 504 -22.47 35.98 -10.85
N VAL A 505 -23.71 36.37 -10.59
CA VAL A 505 -24.91 35.67 -11.07
C VAL A 505 -25.43 36.40 -12.30
N ARG A 506 -25.59 35.68 -13.43
CA ARG A 506 -26.18 36.23 -14.66
C ARG A 506 -27.26 35.33 -15.23
N ALA A 507 -28.19 35.95 -15.95
CA ALA A 507 -29.15 35.28 -16.81
C ALA A 507 -28.66 35.27 -18.25
N VAL A 508 -28.78 34.13 -18.92
CA VAL A 508 -28.38 33.92 -20.32
C VAL A 508 -29.63 33.78 -21.18
N PHE A 509 -29.65 34.48 -22.30
CA PHE A 509 -30.73 34.48 -23.29
C PHE A 509 -30.15 34.10 -24.65
N ALA A 510 -30.67 33.04 -25.26
CA ALA A 510 -30.29 32.60 -26.59
C ALA A 510 -30.92 33.54 -27.64
N ASP A 511 -30.12 34.16 -28.50
CA ASP A 511 -30.67 34.87 -29.65
C ASP A 511 -31.27 33.87 -30.65
N GLU A 512 -32.46 34.19 -31.19
CA GLU A 512 -33.02 33.46 -32.34
C GLU A 512 -32.00 33.54 -33.49
N ALA A 513 -31.42 32.39 -33.86
CA ALA A 513 -30.52 32.27 -34.99
C ALA A 513 -31.15 32.95 -36.22
N THR A 514 -30.54 34.04 -36.70
CA THR A 514 -30.98 34.69 -37.93
C THR A 514 -30.71 33.73 -39.09
N ALA A 515 -31.74 33.01 -39.52
CA ALA A 515 -31.69 32.16 -40.70
C ALA A 515 -31.44 33.01 -41.96
N GLY A 516 -30.17 33.29 -42.27
CA GLY A 516 -29.82 34.06 -43.44
C GLY A 516 -28.34 34.36 -43.61
N GLY A 517 -27.54 33.37 -44.01
CA GLY A 517 -26.18 33.61 -44.49
C GLY A 517 -25.39 32.33 -44.75
N ASP A 518 -25.31 31.94 -46.02
CA ASP A 518 -24.42 30.88 -46.53
C ASP A 518 -22.95 31.32 -46.36
N THR A 519 -22.19 30.63 -45.51
CA THR A 519 -20.78 30.17 -45.62
C THR A 519 -20.03 30.24 -44.29
N GLY A 520 -19.49 29.10 -43.83
CA GLY A 520 -18.42 29.04 -42.83
C GLY A 520 -18.81 28.35 -41.51
N ASN A 521 -17.98 27.41 -41.08
CA ASN A 521 -18.08 26.59 -39.85
C ASN A 521 -17.81 27.40 -38.56
N ASP A 522 -18.34 28.62 -38.47
CA ASP A 522 -18.20 29.51 -37.33
C ASP A 522 -19.57 30.10 -37.00
N SER A 523 -20.44 29.24 -36.45
CA SER A 523 -21.71 29.65 -35.87
C SER A 523 -21.47 29.95 -34.39
N SER A 524 -20.82 31.06 -34.08
CA SER A 524 -20.92 31.63 -32.74
C SER A 524 -22.35 32.14 -32.59
N VAL A 525 -23.13 31.44 -31.77
CA VAL A 525 -24.43 31.94 -31.31
C VAL A 525 -24.10 33.13 -30.42
N SER A 526 -24.59 34.32 -30.78
CA SER A 526 -24.50 35.49 -29.91
C SER A 526 -25.46 35.27 -28.75
N GLU A 527 -24.95 35.06 -27.55
CA GLU A 527 -25.76 34.97 -26.34
C GLU A 527 -25.90 36.37 -25.75
N THR A 528 -27.13 36.82 -25.49
CA THR A 528 -27.33 38.06 -24.72
C THR A 528 -27.34 37.69 -23.24
N THR A 529 -26.55 38.38 -22.43
CA THR A 529 -26.49 38.14 -20.97
C THR A 529 -27.00 39.35 -20.19
N THR A 530 -27.60 39.09 -19.01
CA THR A 530 -27.97 40.13 -18.05
C THR A 530 -27.35 39.81 -16.69
N ALA A 531 -26.46 40.67 -16.21
CA ALA A 531 -25.93 40.58 -14.86
C ALA A 531 -27.04 40.83 -13.83
N VAL A 532 -27.18 39.93 -12.87
CA VAL A 532 -28.24 39.98 -11.85
C VAL A 532 -27.66 40.43 -10.50
N TYR A 533 -26.60 39.77 -10.03
CA TYR A 533 -26.04 40.03 -8.70
C TYR A 533 -24.55 39.72 -8.64
N THR A 534 -23.85 40.36 -7.71
CA THR A 534 -22.45 40.04 -7.35
C THR A 534 -22.43 39.73 -5.87
N PHE A 535 -21.94 38.56 -5.50
CA PHE A 535 -21.73 38.19 -4.11
C PHE A 535 -20.64 39.06 -3.50
N ASP A 536 -20.88 39.48 -2.24
CA ASP A 536 -19.99 40.35 -1.47
C ASP A 536 -19.90 39.75 -0.05
N ASP A 537 -18.70 39.41 0.39
CA ASP A 537 -18.39 38.76 1.68
C ASP A 537 -19.33 37.57 1.96
N THR A 538 -19.57 36.75 0.93
CA THR A 538 -20.57 35.67 0.98
C THR A 538 -19.90 34.31 0.98
N CYS A 539 -20.02 33.61 2.11
CA CYS A 539 -19.58 32.24 2.28
C CYS A 539 -20.77 31.35 2.69
N ILE A 540 -20.94 30.21 2.03
CA ILE A 540 -21.98 29.23 2.34
C ILE A 540 -21.37 28.08 3.15
N GLU A 541 -21.77 27.99 4.42
CA GLU A 541 -21.38 26.89 5.31
C GLU A 541 -21.87 25.51 4.78
N PRO A 542 -21.27 24.39 5.22
CA PRO A 542 -21.68 23.04 4.83
C PRO A 542 -23.18 22.77 5.05
N GLY A 543 -23.87 22.29 4.02
CA GLY A 543 -25.33 22.08 4.02
C GLY A 543 -26.14 23.36 4.16
N GLY A 544 -25.51 24.53 4.01
CA GLY A 544 -26.11 25.84 4.06
C GLY A 544 -26.71 26.25 2.71
N SER A 545 -27.51 27.30 2.74
CA SER A 545 -28.12 27.86 1.53
C SER A 545 -28.20 29.39 1.62
N VAL A 546 -28.07 30.05 0.47
CA VAL A 546 -28.31 31.48 0.32
C VAL A 546 -29.41 31.71 -0.72
N THR A 547 -30.34 32.62 -0.44
CA THR A 547 -31.43 32.95 -1.36
C THR A 547 -31.24 34.36 -1.92
N LEU A 548 -31.23 34.46 -3.24
CA LEU A 548 -31.14 35.70 -4.01
C LEU A 548 -32.49 36.02 -4.64
N PHE A 549 -33.11 37.12 -4.21
CA PHE A 549 -34.29 37.69 -4.83
C PHE A 549 -33.92 38.63 -5.98
N THR A 550 -34.66 38.57 -7.09
CA THR A 550 -34.43 39.45 -8.25
C THR A 550 -34.68 40.92 -7.88
N GLY A 551 -35.73 41.18 -7.10
CA GLY A 551 -36.10 42.51 -6.60
C GLY A 551 -35.54 42.79 -5.21
N THR A 552 -36.40 43.25 -4.30
CA THR A 552 -36.05 43.57 -2.92
C THR A 552 -36.19 42.34 -2.04
N ALA A 553 -35.14 42.01 -1.27
CA ALA A 553 -35.17 40.91 -0.31
C ALA A 553 -36.25 41.11 0.77
N PRO A 554 -37.03 40.07 1.12
CA PRO A 554 -38.12 40.17 2.09
C PRO A 554 -37.64 40.20 3.55
N THR A 555 -36.44 39.68 3.84
CA THR A 555 -35.86 39.64 5.19
C THR A 555 -34.43 40.22 5.20
N THR A 556 -33.95 40.61 6.39
CA THR A 556 -32.64 41.28 6.58
C THR A 556 -31.43 40.34 6.43
N GLY A 557 -31.62 39.08 6.01
CA GLY A 557 -30.54 38.11 5.75
C GLY A 557 -30.61 37.47 4.36
N ASP A 558 -31.62 37.79 3.55
CA ASP A 558 -31.69 37.34 2.17
C ASP A 558 -31.03 38.37 1.24
N LEU A 559 -30.46 37.90 0.12
CA LEU A 559 -29.84 38.76 -0.88
C LEU A 559 -30.91 39.32 -1.82
N GLY A 560 -30.75 40.57 -2.25
CA GLY A 560 -31.69 41.21 -3.17
C GLY A 560 -30.96 42.02 -4.24
N ALA A 561 -31.19 41.68 -5.50
CA ALA A 561 -30.55 42.34 -6.64
C ALA A 561 -31.12 43.74 -6.95
N GLY A 562 -32.29 44.07 -6.42
CA GLY A 562 -32.90 45.40 -6.57
C GLY A 562 -33.37 45.74 -7.99
N LEU A 563 -33.55 44.72 -8.85
CA LEU A 563 -34.05 44.89 -10.20
C LEU A 563 -35.57 45.15 -10.19
N SER A 564 -36.03 45.98 -11.13
CA SER A 564 -37.44 46.40 -11.21
C SER A 564 -38.32 45.49 -12.07
N ALA A 565 -37.76 44.45 -12.67
CA ALA A 565 -38.43 43.50 -13.54
C ALA A 565 -37.90 42.07 -13.27
N PRO A 566 -38.74 41.03 -13.44
CA PRO A 566 -38.30 39.63 -13.34
C PRO A 566 -37.33 39.30 -14.48
N VAL A 567 -36.41 38.35 -14.23
CA VAL A 567 -35.32 38.00 -15.17
C VAL A 567 -35.38 36.53 -15.55
N TRP A 568 -35.66 35.63 -14.60
CA TRP A 568 -35.47 34.19 -14.78
C TRP A 568 -36.53 33.53 -15.66
N ARG A 569 -37.71 34.15 -15.76
CA ARG A 569 -38.81 33.64 -16.59
C ARG A 569 -38.46 33.50 -18.07
N ASP A 570 -37.76 34.49 -18.60
CA ASP A 570 -37.47 34.59 -20.03
C ASP A 570 -36.04 34.10 -20.35
N ALA A 571 -35.26 33.73 -19.34
CA ALA A 571 -33.89 33.26 -19.48
C ALA A 571 -33.84 31.79 -19.91
N ASP A 572 -32.85 31.43 -20.71
CA ASP A 572 -32.55 30.06 -21.14
C ASP A 572 -31.64 29.33 -20.14
N ALA A 573 -30.79 30.08 -19.43
CA ALA A 573 -29.94 29.53 -18.39
C ALA A 573 -29.61 30.56 -17.30
N LEU A 574 -29.22 30.05 -16.15
CA LEU A 574 -28.58 30.77 -15.06
C LEU A 574 -27.12 30.32 -14.98
N ASP A 575 -26.20 31.28 -14.91
CA ASP A 575 -24.78 31.04 -14.69
C ASP A 575 -24.27 31.76 -13.44
N VAL A 576 -23.36 31.11 -12.72
CA VAL A 576 -22.50 31.72 -11.69
C VAL A 576 -21.04 31.54 -12.08
N TYR A 577 -20.25 32.60 -12.03
CA TYR A 577 -18.84 32.59 -12.44
C TYR A 577 -17.98 33.59 -11.65
N ALA A 578 -16.69 33.31 -11.54
CA ALA A 578 -15.68 34.23 -11.04
C ALA A 578 -15.23 35.19 -12.16
N LEU A 579 -14.91 36.44 -11.83
CA LEU A 579 -14.23 37.34 -12.77
C LEU A 579 -12.71 37.20 -12.62
N GLU A 580 -11.98 37.07 -13.73
CA GLU A 580 -10.57 37.47 -13.77
C GLU A 580 -10.49 39.01 -13.68
N THR A 581 -10.27 39.54 -12.49
CA THR A 581 -10.02 40.97 -12.31
C THR A 581 -8.54 41.28 -12.42
N ASP A 582 -8.10 41.72 -13.60
CA ASP A 582 -6.86 42.51 -13.74
C ASP A 582 -7.10 44.02 -13.44
N ASP A 583 -8.34 44.44 -13.11
CA ASP A 583 -8.69 45.86 -12.95
C ASP A 583 -9.70 46.10 -11.81
N GLU A 584 -9.20 46.59 -10.65
CA GLU A 584 -9.95 46.89 -9.41
C GLU A 584 -11.00 48.03 -9.53
N THR A 585 -11.38 48.44 -10.75
CA THR A 585 -12.28 49.60 -10.97
C THR A 585 -13.53 49.31 -11.80
N SER A 586 -13.76 48.07 -12.23
CA SER A 586 -14.94 47.73 -13.04
C SER A 586 -16.14 47.29 -12.19
N THR A 587 -17.28 47.95 -12.36
CA THR A 587 -18.56 47.60 -11.70
C THR A 587 -19.43 46.75 -12.62
N ALA A 588 -20.27 45.88 -12.05
CA ALA A 588 -21.13 44.88 -12.72
C ALA A 588 -21.95 45.34 -13.95
N THR A 589 -22.17 46.65 -14.14
CA THR A 589 -22.92 47.21 -15.27
C THR A 589 -22.17 47.32 -16.60
N ASP A 590 -20.85 47.11 -16.64
CA ASP A 590 -20.02 47.34 -17.85
C ASP A 590 -19.69 46.08 -18.68
N HIS A 591 -20.17 44.89 -18.29
CA HIS A 591 -19.64 43.59 -18.76
C HIS A 591 -20.59 42.73 -19.60
N GLY A 592 -21.56 43.32 -20.29
CA GLY A 592 -22.54 42.59 -21.11
C GLY A 592 -22.00 41.90 -22.39
N ASP A 593 -20.68 41.80 -22.57
CA ASP A 593 -20.05 41.37 -23.83
C ASP A 593 -18.81 40.45 -23.64
N LEU A 594 -18.63 39.86 -22.45
CA LEU A 594 -17.55 38.89 -22.20
C LEU A 594 -18.04 37.46 -22.47
N GLY A 595 -17.37 36.78 -23.42
CA GLY A 595 -17.57 35.37 -23.73
C GLY A 595 -17.28 34.44 -22.54
N PRO A 596 -17.42 33.11 -22.68
CA PRO A 596 -17.16 32.18 -21.59
C PRO A 596 -15.70 32.34 -21.10
N VAL A 597 -15.54 32.73 -19.85
CA VAL A 597 -14.25 32.91 -19.16
C VAL A 597 -14.05 31.71 -18.22
N ASP A 598 -12.79 31.33 -18.00
CA ASP A 598 -12.31 30.45 -16.92
C ASP A 598 -12.97 30.81 -15.56
N GLY A 599 -13.34 29.83 -14.73
CA GLY A 599 -13.91 30.07 -13.39
C GLY A 599 -15.44 30.00 -13.27
N ARG A 600 -16.10 29.14 -14.07
CA ARG A 600 -17.55 28.91 -14.00
C ARG A 600 -17.90 28.01 -12.81
N LEU A 601 -18.68 28.52 -11.85
CA LEU A 601 -18.98 27.81 -10.60
C LEU A 601 -20.23 26.91 -10.72
N VAL A 602 -21.28 27.36 -11.41
CA VAL A 602 -22.45 26.52 -11.71
C VAL A 602 -23.25 27.06 -12.90
N THR A 603 -23.88 26.15 -13.64
CA THR A 603 -24.91 26.50 -14.62
C THR A 603 -26.15 25.65 -14.51
N ARG A 604 -27.30 26.32 -14.57
CA ARG A 604 -28.60 25.67 -14.62
C ARG A 604 -29.36 26.11 -15.86
N LYS A 605 -29.53 25.20 -16.83
CA LYS A 605 -30.46 25.41 -17.95
C LYS A 605 -31.89 25.49 -17.43
N LEU A 606 -32.63 26.50 -17.87
CA LEU A 606 -34.02 26.73 -17.51
C LEU A 606 -34.89 26.22 -18.67
N LEU A 607 -35.66 25.15 -18.43
CA LEU A 607 -36.55 24.62 -19.44
C LEU A 607 -37.70 25.60 -19.68
N GLN A 608 -37.73 26.23 -20.86
CA GLN A 608 -38.80 27.15 -21.27
C GLN A 608 -40.14 26.44 -21.56
N SER A 609 -40.20 25.10 -21.52
CA SER A 609 -41.42 24.33 -21.85
C SER A 609 -41.87 23.40 -20.71
N PRO A 610 -43.03 23.65 -20.08
CA PRO A 610 -43.61 22.77 -19.07
C PRO A 610 -44.23 21.46 -19.62
N ASP A 611 -44.13 21.19 -20.94
CA ASP A 611 -44.77 20.05 -21.62
C ASP A 611 -43.78 18.92 -22.03
N ALA A 612 -42.52 18.95 -21.58
CA ALA A 612 -41.55 17.90 -21.92
C ALA A 612 -41.69 16.70 -20.95
N ASP A 613 -42.10 15.54 -21.46
CA ASP A 613 -42.27 14.28 -20.70
C ASP A 613 -40.94 13.65 -20.21
N GLY A 614 -39.80 14.35 -20.34
CA GLY A 614 -38.46 13.91 -19.92
C GLY A 614 -37.32 14.65 -20.63
N ALA A 615 -36.11 14.56 -20.06
CA ALA A 615 -34.89 15.13 -20.64
C ALA A 615 -34.05 14.02 -21.29
N TYR A 616 -33.75 14.15 -22.58
CA TYR A 616 -32.80 13.24 -23.23
C TYR A 616 -31.37 13.66 -22.89
N ARG A 617 -30.63 12.80 -22.19
CA ARG A 617 -29.20 12.97 -21.91
C ARG A 617 -28.38 12.05 -22.80
N LEU A 618 -27.38 12.62 -23.46
CA LEU A 618 -26.47 11.87 -24.32
C LEU A 618 -25.61 10.89 -23.51
N ALA A 619 -25.18 11.28 -22.31
CA ALA A 619 -24.46 10.44 -21.37
C ALA A 619 -24.77 10.84 -19.91
N THR A 620 -24.62 9.90 -18.98
CA THR A 620 -24.63 10.19 -17.54
C THR A 620 -23.24 10.63 -17.07
N ALA A 621 -23.18 11.48 -16.04
CA ALA A 621 -21.94 11.83 -15.37
C ALA A 621 -21.35 10.61 -14.63
N VAL A 622 -20.03 10.57 -14.51
CA VAL A 622 -19.30 9.57 -13.72
C VAL A 622 -18.64 10.29 -12.55
N PRO A 623 -18.67 9.75 -11.32
CA PRO A 623 -18.14 10.48 -10.18
C PRO A 623 -16.65 10.83 -10.33
N PRO A 624 -16.19 11.98 -9.79
CA PRO A 624 -14.84 12.54 -10.03
C PRO A 624 -13.68 11.78 -9.35
N TYR A 625 -13.96 10.59 -8.84
CA TYR A 625 -13.03 9.66 -8.21
C TYR A 625 -12.88 8.35 -9.00
N TRP A 626 -13.47 8.27 -10.20
CA TRP A 626 -13.30 7.18 -11.15
C TRP A 626 -12.41 7.61 -12.31
N PHE A 627 -11.31 6.91 -12.52
CA PHE A 627 -10.34 7.22 -13.57
C PHE A 627 -10.31 6.09 -14.60
N PRO A 628 -10.66 6.36 -15.87
CA PRO A 628 -10.69 5.34 -16.90
C PRO A 628 -9.27 4.92 -17.30
N PHE A 629 -9.11 3.65 -17.63
CA PHE A 629 -7.93 3.08 -18.24
C PHE A 629 -8.29 2.57 -19.62
N THR A 630 -7.55 3.05 -20.63
CA THR A 630 -7.69 2.61 -22.00
C THR A 630 -6.71 1.50 -22.30
N MET A 631 -7.19 0.47 -23.01
CA MET A 631 -6.32 -0.58 -23.52
C MET A 631 -5.39 0.00 -24.58
N ASP A 632 -4.11 -0.32 -24.43
CA ASP A 632 -3.02 0.14 -25.26
C ASP A 632 -2.01 -1.01 -25.42
N TYR A 633 -1.07 -0.92 -26.36
CA TYR A 633 -0.16 -2.02 -26.70
C TYR A 633 1.20 -1.50 -27.15
N ASP A 634 2.24 -2.32 -26.99
CA ASP A 634 3.58 -2.00 -27.50
C ASP A 634 3.55 -1.78 -29.03
N PRO A 635 3.83 -0.57 -29.54
CA PRO A 635 3.81 -0.27 -30.97
C PRO A 635 4.94 -0.98 -31.73
N ALA A 636 6.03 -1.40 -31.07
CA ALA A 636 7.10 -2.17 -31.65
C ALA A 636 6.70 -3.64 -31.89
N ASN A 637 5.87 -4.21 -30.99
CA ASN A 637 5.26 -5.53 -31.11
C ASN A 637 3.73 -5.48 -31.06
N PRO A 638 3.06 -4.96 -32.10
CA PRO A 638 1.61 -4.88 -32.10
C PRO A 638 0.98 -6.27 -32.12
N PRO A 639 -0.13 -6.50 -31.40
CA PRO A 639 -0.84 -7.77 -31.40
C PRO A 639 -1.25 -8.16 -32.83
N THR A 640 -1.01 -9.42 -33.19
CA THR A 640 -1.38 -9.94 -34.52
C THR A 640 -2.35 -11.10 -34.39
N LEU A 641 -3.09 -11.40 -35.46
CA LEU A 641 -3.96 -12.59 -35.48
C LEU A 641 -3.21 -13.92 -35.29
N GLN A 642 -1.90 -13.95 -35.53
CA GLN A 642 -1.05 -15.13 -35.30
C GLN A 642 -0.41 -15.15 -33.91
N ASP A 643 -0.31 -14.00 -33.27
CA ASP A 643 0.29 -13.79 -31.96
C ASP A 643 -0.60 -12.81 -31.18
N PRO A 644 -1.74 -13.29 -30.66
CA PRO A 644 -2.66 -12.48 -29.87
C PRO A 644 -2.11 -12.20 -28.47
N ASP A 645 -0.99 -12.82 -28.09
CA ASP A 645 -0.41 -12.77 -26.75
C ASP A 645 0.56 -11.59 -26.57
N ALA A 646 0.61 -10.65 -27.52
CA ALA A 646 1.34 -9.40 -27.33
C ALA A 646 0.80 -8.68 -26.08
N THR A 647 1.71 -8.20 -25.25
CA THR A 647 1.37 -7.70 -23.93
C THR A 647 0.49 -6.45 -24.01
N TYR A 648 -0.76 -6.59 -23.60
CA TYR A 648 -1.68 -5.47 -23.46
C TYR A 648 -1.39 -4.71 -22.18
N ARG A 649 -1.49 -3.39 -22.26
CA ARG A 649 -1.35 -2.49 -21.12
C ARG A 649 -2.62 -1.66 -21.00
N LEU A 650 -2.86 -1.19 -19.79
CA LEU A 650 -3.96 -0.31 -19.43
C LEU A 650 -3.32 1.02 -19.07
N ARG A 651 -3.56 2.05 -19.89
CA ARG A 651 -3.03 3.40 -19.68
C ARG A 651 -4.13 4.29 -19.12
N GLN A 652 -3.84 4.99 -18.02
CA GLN A 652 -4.76 5.94 -17.41
C GLN A 652 -5.09 7.05 -18.41
N ALA A 653 -6.38 7.37 -18.49
CA ALA A 653 -6.92 8.39 -19.38
C ALA A 653 -7.71 9.41 -18.57
N LEU A 654 -7.86 10.60 -19.15
CA LEU A 654 -8.75 11.63 -18.61
C LEU A 654 -10.20 11.27 -18.92
N LEU A 655 -11.07 11.41 -17.91
CA LEU A 655 -12.51 11.24 -18.05
C LEU A 655 -13.13 12.53 -18.57
N LEU A 656 -13.48 12.54 -19.86
CA LEU A 656 -14.26 13.61 -20.49
C LEU A 656 -15.72 13.18 -20.55
N ASP A 657 -16.50 13.59 -19.57
CA ASP A 657 -17.94 13.35 -19.49
C ASP A 657 -18.77 14.57 -19.90
N ALA A 658 -20.10 14.47 -19.80
CA ALA A 658 -21.00 15.52 -20.26
C ALA A 658 -20.78 16.88 -19.57
N ASP A 659 -20.34 16.87 -18.32
CA ASP A 659 -20.15 18.08 -17.51
C ASP A 659 -18.76 18.71 -17.75
N THR A 660 -17.82 17.92 -18.26
CA THR A 660 -16.43 18.34 -18.53
C THR A 660 -16.11 18.58 -20.01
N LEU A 661 -17.05 18.32 -20.94
CA LEU A 661 -16.85 18.45 -22.40
C LEU A 661 -16.40 19.85 -22.87
N ASP A 662 -16.86 20.91 -22.19
CA ASP A 662 -16.51 22.30 -22.47
C ASP A 662 -15.57 22.90 -21.40
N ALA A 663 -15.14 22.09 -20.42
CA ALA A 663 -14.27 22.53 -19.34
C ALA A 663 -12.80 22.60 -19.81
N PRO A 664 -12.01 23.58 -19.31
CA PRO A 664 -10.57 23.60 -19.51
C PRO A 664 -9.93 22.34 -18.92
N LEU A 665 -8.80 21.89 -19.51
CA LEU A 665 -8.10 20.67 -19.07
C LEU A 665 -7.66 20.70 -17.59
N SER A 666 -7.52 21.89 -17.00
CA SER A 666 -7.19 22.11 -15.59
C SER A 666 -8.35 21.80 -14.65
N GLU A 667 -9.60 21.86 -15.11
CA GLU A 667 -10.80 21.57 -14.32
C GLU A 667 -11.18 20.07 -14.37
N ILE A 668 -10.52 19.28 -15.22
CA ILE A 668 -10.77 17.84 -15.29
C ILE A 668 -10.19 17.18 -14.03
N PRO A 669 -10.98 16.37 -13.29
CA PRO A 669 -10.51 15.68 -12.11
C PRO A 669 -9.27 14.84 -12.36
N ARG A 670 -8.28 14.97 -11.47
CA ARG A 670 -7.08 14.13 -11.43
C ARG A 670 -7.07 13.27 -10.17
N PRO A 671 -6.36 12.13 -10.17
CA PRO A 671 -6.15 11.36 -8.96
C PRO A 671 -5.44 12.19 -7.90
N LEU A 672 -5.84 12.02 -6.64
CA LEU A 672 -5.23 12.73 -5.51
C LEU A 672 -4.25 11.85 -4.75
N GLY A 673 -4.46 10.53 -4.78
CA GLY A 673 -3.63 9.53 -4.10
C GLY A 673 -2.38 9.12 -4.87
N LYS A 674 -1.44 8.49 -4.16
CA LYS A 674 -0.13 8.05 -4.68
C LYS A 674 -0.18 6.71 -5.43
N ILE A 675 -1.27 5.96 -5.35
CA ILE A 675 -1.45 4.69 -6.06
C ILE A 675 -1.79 4.94 -7.53
N LEU A 676 -2.66 5.92 -7.80
CA LEU A 676 -3.04 6.31 -9.17
C LEU A 676 -2.15 7.41 -9.76
N ASN A 677 -1.26 7.99 -8.96
CA ASN A 677 -0.27 8.97 -9.36
C ASN A 677 1.12 8.55 -8.82
N PRO A 678 1.71 7.45 -9.32
CA PRO A 678 3.01 6.97 -8.87
C PRO A 678 4.13 7.96 -9.22
N GLU A 679 5.22 7.92 -8.45
CA GLU A 679 6.40 8.75 -8.72
C GLU A 679 7.00 8.40 -10.09
N PRO A 680 7.33 9.39 -10.94
CA PRO A 680 7.80 9.10 -12.29
C PRO A 680 9.07 8.25 -12.37
N SER A 681 9.95 8.33 -11.36
CA SER A 681 11.14 7.48 -11.22
C SER A 681 10.84 5.99 -11.07
N THR A 682 9.63 5.64 -10.61
CA THR A 682 9.16 4.26 -10.40
C THR A 682 8.42 3.71 -11.62
N MET A 683 8.17 4.56 -12.62
CA MET A 683 7.48 4.18 -13.85
C MET A 683 8.52 3.77 -14.90
N PRO A 684 8.49 2.51 -15.38
CA PRO A 684 9.33 2.13 -16.49
C PRO A 684 8.89 2.84 -17.77
N ALA A 685 9.88 3.14 -18.62
CA ALA A 685 9.63 3.68 -19.95
C ALA A 685 8.70 2.75 -20.75
N TRP A 686 7.95 3.33 -21.68
CA TRP A 686 7.02 2.55 -22.50
C TRP A 686 7.73 1.47 -23.33
N ASP A 687 8.89 1.82 -23.89
CA ASP A 687 9.83 0.92 -24.56
C ASP A 687 11.23 1.28 -24.04
N ASP A 688 12.11 0.28 -23.88
CA ASP A 688 13.48 0.45 -23.36
C ASP A 688 14.32 1.38 -24.27
N ASP A 689 13.91 1.55 -25.54
CA ASP A 689 14.53 2.44 -26.53
C ASP A 689 13.75 3.76 -26.75
N ASP A 690 12.70 4.06 -25.97
CA ASP A 690 11.89 5.27 -26.17
C ASP A 690 12.54 6.51 -25.54
N GLU A 691 13.43 7.16 -26.30
CA GLU A 691 14.01 8.47 -25.95
C GLU A 691 12.97 9.60 -25.85
N SER A 692 11.68 9.33 -26.14
CA SER A 692 10.57 10.28 -25.98
C SER A 692 9.71 10.07 -24.74
N PHE A 693 10.03 9.09 -23.88
CA PHE A 693 9.41 8.95 -22.56
C PHE A 693 9.60 10.25 -21.77
N ASP A 694 8.50 10.93 -21.51
CA ASP A 694 8.47 12.15 -20.72
C ASP A 694 7.80 11.79 -19.39
N PRO A 695 8.60 11.60 -18.32
CA PRO A 695 8.07 11.21 -17.01
C PRO A 695 7.00 12.19 -16.47
N ASP A 696 7.02 13.45 -16.93
CA ASP A 696 6.05 14.47 -16.52
C ASP A 696 4.79 14.49 -17.41
N ALA A 697 4.83 13.88 -18.59
CA ALA A 697 3.72 13.87 -19.57
C ALA A 697 3.10 12.49 -19.79
N ASP A 698 3.78 11.41 -19.42
CA ASP A 698 3.30 10.04 -19.61
C ASP A 698 2.43 9.58 -18.42
N PRO A 699 1.13 9.29 -18.66
CA PRO A 699 0.22 8.92 -17.59
C PRO A 699 0.50 7.49 -17.09
N PHE A 700 0.12 7.26 -15.83
CA PHE A 700 0.21 5.95 -15.17
C PHE A 700 -0.35 4.82 -16.05
N TRP A 701 0.36 3.70 -16.14
CA TRP A 701 -0.08 2.51 -16.86
C TRP A 701 0.20 1.23 -16.06
N LEU A 702 -0.54 0.16 -16.36
CA LEU A 702 -0.43 -1.14 -15.71
C LEU A 702 -0.63 -2.29 -16.71
N TYR A 703 -0.13 -3.47 -16.38
CA TYR A 703 -0.31 -4.67 -17.22
C TYR A 703 -1.77 -5.17 -17.15
N GLU A 704 -2.36 -5.55 -18.29
CA GLU A 704 -3.78 -5.93 -18.34
C GLU A 704 -4.12 -7.13 -17.46
N GLU A 705 -3.17 -8.07 -17.36
CA GLU A 705 -3.31 -9.29 -16.57
C GLU A 705 -3.45 -9.04 -15.05
N GLU A 706 -2.97 -7.90 -14.55
CA GLU A 706 -3.05 -7.56 -13.12
C GLU A 706 -4.48 -7.22 -12.69
N VAL A 707 -5.29 -6.71 -13.62
CA VAL A 707 -6.71 -6.43 -13.37
C VAL A 707 -7.53 -7.65 -13.75
N THR A 708 -7.59 -8.62 -12.84
CA THR A 708 -8.42 -9.82 -13.02
C THR A 708 -9.91 -9.48 -13.14
N ARG A 709 -10.74 -10.46 -13.51
CA ARG A 709 -12.21 -10.28 -13.55
C ARG A 709 -12.81 -9.87 -12.20
N SER A 710 -12.19 -10.27 -11.09
CA SER A 710 -12.66 -9.88 -9.75
C SER A 710 -12.18 -8.48 -9.35
N GLY A 711 -11.39 -7.83 -10.20
CA GLY A 711 -10.64 -6.62 -9.88
C GLY A 711 -9.46 -6.88 -8.95
N VAL A 712 -8.76 -5.80 -8.62
CA VAL A 712 -7.68 -5.77 -7.62
C VAL A 712 -7.87 -4.52 -6.76
N ALA A 713 -7.72 -4.68 -5.44
CA ALA A 713 -7.76 -3.60 -4.49
C ALA A 713 -6.37 -3.37 -3.93
N VAL A 714 -5.86 -2.15 -4.07
CA VAL A 714 -4.55 -1.73 -3.57
C VAL A 714 -4.79 -0.74 -2.45
N THR A 715 -4.22 -1.02 -1.28
CA THR A 715 -4.28 -0.14 -0.11
C THR A 715 -2.90 0.36 0.25
N ARG A 716 -2.77 1.60 0.68
CA ARG A 716 -1.54 2.14 1.31
C ARG A 716 -1.83 2.47 2.77
N GLY A 717 -0.91 2.11 3.67
CA GLY A 717 -1.09 2.34 5.11
C GLY A 717 0.21 2.29 5.90
N TYR A 718 0.15 2.75 7.14
CA TYR A 718 1.28 2.73 8.07
C TYR A 718 1.28 1.43 8.89
N HIS A 719 2.48 0.88 9.11
CA HIS A 719 2.71 -0.39 9.78
C HIS A 719 3.77 -0.23 10.88
N LEU A 720 3.48 -0.74 12.08
CA LEU A 720 4.39 -0.74 13.21
C LEU A 720 4.72 -2.17 13.62
N ALA A 721 6.00 -2.47 13.75
CA ALA A 721 6.46 -3.74 14.28
C ALA A 721 7.60 -3.55 15.28
N ARG A 722 7.79 -4.56 16.13
CA ARG A 722 8.94 -4.66 17.02
C ARG A 722 9.72 -5.92 16.68
N TRP A 723 11.01 -5.75 16.43
CA TRP A 723 11.91 -6.86 16.15
C TRP A 723 12.33 -7.60 17.42
N SER A 724 12.94 -8.77 17.22
CA SER A 724 13.35 -9.69 18.28
C SER A 724 14.35 -9.08 19.30
N ASP A 725 15.11 -8.07 18.88
CA ASP A 725 16.05 -7.29 19.69
C ASP A 725 15.39 -6.10 20.44
N GLY A 726 14.12 -5.82 20.15
CA GLY A 726 13.35 -4.70 20.70
C GLY A 726 13.31 -3.44 19.83
N THR A 727 14.05 -3.40 18.72
CA THR A 727 14.05 -2.30 17.75
C THR A 727 12.65 -2.14 17.14
N GLN A 728 12.21 -0.90 16.98
CA GLN A 728 10.90 -0.58 16.42
C GLN A 728 11.04 -0.14 14.98
N PHE A 729 10.17 -0.63 14.12
CA PHE A 729 10.08 -0.29 12.71
C PHE A 729 8.69 0.28 12.45
N LEU A 730 8.63 1.52 11.96
CA LEU A 730 7.40 2.16 11.49
C LEU A 730 7.60 2.49 10.01
N TRP A 731 6.80 1.96 9.10
CA TRP A 731 6.94 2.22 7.66
C TRP A 731 5.58 2.44 7.00
N SER A 732 5.57 3.10 5.85
CA SER A 732 4.43 3.11 4.92
C SER A 732 4.62 1.96 3.93
N GLY A 733 3.58 1.18 3.70
CA GLY A 733 3.58 0.11 2.71
C GLY A 733 2.27 0.04 1.95
N ARG A 734 2.33 -0.55 0.77
CA ARG A 734 1.19 -0.91 -0.08
C ARG A 734 0.85 -2.39 0.10
N ARG A 735 -0.41 -2.72 -0.16
CA ARG A 735 -0.88 -4.10 -0.19
C ARG A 735 -1.86 -4.28 -1.33
N ALA A 736 -1.57 -5.22 -2.23
CA ALA A 736 -2.50 -5.65 -3.27
C ALA A 736 -3.31 -6.86 -2.79
N THR A 737 -4.61 -6.85 -3.04
CA THR A 737 -5.51 -7.96 -2.73
C THR A 737 -6.52 -8.15 -3.85
N ASN A 738 -7.08 -9.35 -3.95
CA ASN A 738 -8.15 -9.59 -4.92
C ASN A 738 -9.35 -8.67 -4.64
N GLY A 739 -9.90 -8.06 -5.68
CA GLY A 739 -11.06 -7.19 -5.59
C GLY A 739 -12.37 -7.93 -5.25
N GLY A 740 -13.43 -7.15 -5.03
CA GLY A 740 -14.75 -7.64 -4.61
C GLY A 740 -15.66 -8.14 -5.75
N GLY A 741 -15.23 -8.07 -7.02
CA GLY A 741 -16.04 -8.42 -8.19
C GLY A 741 -16.10 -7.32 -9.26
N GLU A 742 -17.03 -7.48 -10.20
CA GLU A 742 -17.25 -6.52 -11.30
C GLU A 742 -17.74 -5.16 -10.78
N LEU A 743 -17.20 -4.08 -11.36
CA LEU A 743 -17.57 -2.70 -11.04
C LEU A 743 -18.62 -2.18 -12.03
N ALA A 744 -19.38 -1.18 -11.61
CA ALA A 744 -20.29 -0.44 -12.48
C ALA A 744 -20.14 1.06 -12.19
N SER A 745 -19.55 1.79 -13.13
CA SER A 745 -19.37 3.24 -13.07
C SER A 745 -20.68 4.02 -13.10
N GLY A 746 -21.75 3.36 -13.58
CA GLY A 746 -23.04 4.01 -13.85
C GLY A 746 -23.08 4.74 -15.20
N LEU A 747 -21.96 4.77 -15.95
CA LEU A 747 -21.87 5.37 -17.27
C LEU A 747 -22.87 4.71 -18.24
N ARG A 748 -23.78 5.52 -18.77
CA ARG A 748 -24.78 5.11 -19.76
C ARG A 748 -24.86 6.16 -20.84
N PHE A 749 -25.14 5.70 -22.06
CA PHE A 749 -25.35 6.55 -23.22
C PHE A 749 -26.82 6.55 -23.63
N ASP A 750 -27.27 7.65 -24.24
CA ASP A 750 -28.62 7.80 -24.82
C ASP A 750 -29.75 7.51 -23.82
N VAL A 751 -29.69 8.17 -22.66
CA VAL A 751 -30.65 7.97 -21.56
C VAL A 751 -31.77 9.00 -21.64
N LEU A 752 -33.01 8.55 -21.48
CA LEU A 752 -34.16 9.43 -21.27
C LEU A 752 -34.43 9.50 -19.76
N GLU A 753 -34.20 10.67 -19.16
CA GLU A 753 -34.55 10.93 -17.77
C GLU A 753 -36.04 11.25 -17.66
N GLU A 754 -36.71 10.58 -16.73
CA GLU A 754 -38.08 10.92 -16.35
C GLU A 754 -38.06 12.27 -15.59
N PRO A 755 -39.05 13.15 -15.80
CA PRO A 755 -39.10 14.42 -15.10
C PRO A 755 -39.32 14.18 -13.59
N GLU A 756 -38.51 14.84 -12.75
CA GLU A 756 -38.64 14.82 -11.28
C GLU A 756 -39.92 15.52 -10.78
#